data_AF-A0AAU4ETT2-F1
#
_entry.id   AF-A0AAU4ETT2-F1
#
_cell.length_a   1.000
_cell.length_b   1.000
_cell.length_c   1.000
_cell.angle_alpha   90.00
_cell.angle_beta   90.00
_cell.angle_gamma   90.00
#
_symmetry.space_group_name_H-M   'P 1'
#
loop_
_entity.id
_entity.type
_entity.pdbx_description
1 polymer ?
#
loop_
_entity_poly.entity_id
_entity_poly.type
_entity_poly.pdbx_seq_one_letter_code
_entity_poly.pdbx_strand_id
1 'polypeptide(L)'
;MALGKLRALRHALVAVVLTGALLPAVTTGVATAAAALPQGFVLRDTDTGLGVGELTDFAYLPDNSMLAIGKSGGVRWVSATSGAPITVTNLTVRTIGDLGLVGIAVAPDYATTHNIYLTRSIDSGTGFVMRLSRFTVTLDGTGTPSGLTGEQVVFETPGIHNVHGINTVLAPADGTLWVSIGDSGDFTQADPGSLRAQDVNQPYGKILHLTKDGNGVPGNPYYDAANPASSASKVFARGFRNPFRFSIDPNLGLPVAGDVGWNSYEEIDVVQRGANQGWPCWEGNHPTPGFTGLAECAAVVNQPPITEYQHGDGINNGNSVSGGILYNGSSYPAAYRGSYFFGDYATQKIWTLRYDDQGKLTQAPETPPVFTGVGGPVKFAPAPNGDIVFADILSGKIRRLTYTSGNTVPIAAATSTTNPDTRTVSFDGSTSVDYDNDPLKYDWDFGDGTTALDAGPQVNHTYAAGTDAFTATLTVRDPLGATGTTTVAVAPGNHSPQLTLTTPGDTTTFAVGQQVGLSGTATDAEDGSLPITWTSTVRHCPSEATCHAHPGVGGTGASFAQPFTDHPDSRMEFTATVTDSAGVKASQTYVARPREHRITLVSTQPAALSIPVEGGVTTAMVAEGASFDVEAPALGVDGVSKFTGWQGGPTTTTWVVTVGTSDMTLTANYDTPIDQRYNADAALRTKLGAPTAAEVTDGAVHYRAYANGNLYWSAATGAKYVTAPILAKYLALGGINALGAPENDTTVAPDGVGTYNHFTAWSSIYSTPATGAHLIKGLIRDKWQALGWERGIGYPTTDELSTPDGVGRYNHFLNGGNIGSIYYTVNTGAHALYGEIRKKFAALDYERGLGYPTTDELGTPDGRGRYNHFSLGHSIYYTVATGAHAVKGEIRKRWAALGWENSYLHYPKTDEYVVNGVYRSDFEGGYITFTLAGGAVDRPW
;
A
#
# COMPACT_ATOMS: atom_id res chain seq x y z
N MET A 1 58.47 26.55 17.49
CA MET A 1 58.81 25.16 17.86
C MET A 1 57.56 24.58 18.52
N ALA A 2 56.61 24.04 17.77
CA ALA A 2 56.55 22.72 17.14
C ALA A 2 55.75 21.70 18.00
N LEU A 3 54.78 21.08 17.33
CA LEU A 3 53.67 20.16 17.70
C LEU A 3 53.92 18.99 18.68
N GLY A 4 52.80 18.50 19.28
CA GLY A 4 52.51 17.08 19.63
C GLY A 4 51.65 16.95 20.91
N LYS A 5 50.32 16.71 20.97
CA LYS A 5 49.41 15.64 20.45
C LYS A 5 49.79 14.20 20.85
N LEU A 6 49.11 13.60 21.86
CA LEU A 6 48.21 12.41 21.75
C LEU A 6 47.81 11.76 23.11
N ARG A 7 46.50 11.51 23.29
CA ARG A 7 45.77 10.33 23.85
C ARG A 7 46.19 9.67 25.18
N ALA A 8 45.27 9.63 26.17
CA ALA A 8 44.52 8.44 26.63
C ALA A 8 43.90 8.65 28.03
N LEU A 9 42.57 8.54 28.16
CA LEU A 9 41.91 8.20 29.44
C LEU A 9 40.74 7.26 29.17
N ARG A 10 40.80 6.08 29.80
CA ARG A 10 39.82 5.00 29.79
C ARG A 10 39.61 4.57 31.27
N HIS A 11 38.35 4.53 31.69
CA HIS A 11 37.72 3.70 32.73
C HIS A 11 38.09 3.86 34.22
N ALA A 12 37.08 4.25 35.03
CA ALA A 12 36.68 3.74 36.35
C ALA A 12 35.49 4.62 36.83
N LEU A 13 34.35 4.13 37.33
CA LEU A 13 34.21 3.38 38.59
C LEU A 13 32.75 2.86 38.72
N VAL A 14 32.58 1.64 39.24
CA VAL A 14 31.29 1.05 39.66
C VAL A 14 31.37 0.64 41.14
N ALA A 15 30.27 0.88 41.85
CA ALA A 15 29.77 0.29 43.10
C ALA A 15 30.45 0.61 44.46
N VAL A 16 29.64 1.12 45.42
CA VAL A 16 29.21 0.40 46.65
C VAL A 16 28.32 1.28 47.58
N VAL A 17 27.08 0.81 47.78
CA VAL A 17 26.26 0.66 49.01
C VAL A 17 25.46 1.81 49.67
N LEU A 18 24.18 1.47 49.88
CA LEU A 18 23.04 2.05 50.59
C LEU A 18 23.28 2.49 52.06
N THR A 19 22.52 3.50 52.52
CA THR A 19 21.39 3.37 53.48
C THR A 19 20.83 4.75 53.90
N GLY A 20 19.49 4.91 53.90
CA GLY A 20 18.83 5.96 54.71
C GLY A 20 17.56 6.59 54.14
N ALA A 21 16.45 6.38 54.86
CA ALA A 21 15.16 7.10 54.86
C ALA A 21 14.08 6.69 53.82
N LEU A 22 13.25 5.73 54.23
CA LEU A 22 11.88 5.52 53.75
C LEU A 22 11.02 6.76 54.02
N LEU A 23 10.69 7.49 52.97
CA LEU A 23 9.48 8.32 52.88
C LEU A 23 8.50 7.55 51.97
N PRO A 24 7.20 7.50 52.27
CA PRO A 24 6.23 6.99 51.32
C PRO A 24 6.25 7.96 50.13
N ALA A 25 6.93 7.55 49.05
CA ALA A 25 6.75 8.19 47.77
C ALA A 25 5.29 7.94 47.41
N VAL A 26 4.46 8.96 47.61
CA VAL A 26 3.22 9.10 46.87
C VAL A 26 3.67 9.04 45.42
N THR A 27 3.48 7.89 44.79
CA THR A 27 3.64 7.74 43.35
C THR A 27 2.62 8.69 42.76
N THR A 28 3.05 9.90 42.39
CA THR A 28 2.32 10.71 41.45
C THR A 28 2.23 9.86 40.21
N GLY A 29 1.08 9.21 40.01
CA GLY A 29 0.81 8.46 38.81
C GLY A 29 1.17 9.37 37.64
N VAL A 30 2.17 8.96 36.87
CA VAL A 30 2.50 9.65 35.63
C VAL A 30 1.23 9.52 34.80
N ALA A 31 0.51 10.63 34.62
CA ALA A 31 -0.64 10.66 33.75
C ALA A 31 -0.15 10.14 32.39
N THR A 32 -0.63 8.96 31.99
CA THR A 32 -0.49 8.49 30.62
C THR A 32 -1.10 9.57 29.75
N ALA A 33 -0.30 10.19 28.88
CA ALA A 33 -0.83 11.12 27.91
C ALA A 33 -1.96 10.42 27.15
N ALA A 34 -3.13 11.03 27.10
CA ALA A 34 -4.25 10.49 26.33
C ALA A 34 -3.82 10.32 24.87
N ALA A 35 -4.27 9.24 24.23
CA ALA A 35 -3.99 9.01 22.81
C ALA A 35 -4.42 10.25 22.01
N ALA A 36 -3.52 10.78 21.18
CA ALA A 36 -3.87 11.80 20.21
C ALA A 36 -4.14 11.08 18.88
N LEU A 37 -5.40 11.11 18.48
CA LEU A 37 -5.92 10.50 17.26
C LEU A 37 -6.44 11.61 16.34
N PRO A 38 -6.42 11.43 15.02
CA PRO A 38 -7.11 12.34 14.12
C PRO A 38 -8.60 12.42 14.47
N GLN A 39 -9.22 13.56 14.20
CA GLN A 39 -10.63 13.80 14.53
C GLN A 39 -11.53 12.68 13.98
N GLY A 40 -12.40 12.15 14.85
CA GLY A 40 -13.33 11.06 14.54
C GLY A 40 -12.77 9.67 14.80
N PHE A 41 -11.45 9.50 15.01
CA PHE A 41 -10.93 8.21 15.43
C PHE A 41 -11.03 8.01 16.94
N VAL A 42 -11.42 6.80 17.34
CA VAL A 42 -11.43 6.31 18.72
C VAL A 42 -10.80 4.92 18.79
N LEU A 43 -10.15 4.61 19.91
CA LEU A 43 -9.66 3.26 20.20
C LEU A 43 -10.72 2.50 20.99
N ARG A 44 -11.10 1.32 20.49
CA ARG A 44 -11.97 0.37 21.19
C ARG A 44 -11.11 -0.81 21.65
N ASP A 45 -11.06 -1.02 22.96
CA ASP A 45 -10.25 -2.07 23.56
C ASP A 45 -11.03 -3.38 23.67
N THR A 46 -10.36 -4.50 23.41
CA THR A 46 -10.83 -5.86 23.67
C THR A 46 -9.84 -6.54 24.59
N ASP A 47 -10.30 -6.94 25.78
CA ASP A 47 -9.47 -7.66 26.73
C ASP A 47 -9.16 -9.06 26.21
N THR A 48 -7.90 -9.49 26.32
CA THR A 48 -7.47 -10.84 25.92
C THR A 48 -7.23 -11.75 27.12
N GLY A 49 -7.21 -11.20 28.34
CA GLY A 49 -6.78 -11.91 29.55
C GLY A 49 -5.26 -12.14 29.61
N LEU A 50 -4.49 -11.61 28.66
CA LEU A 50 -3.03 -11.53 28.74
C LEU A 50 -2.61 -10.27 29.49
N GLY A 51 -1.52 -10.38 30.25
CA GLY A 51 -0.98 -9.27 31.03
C GLY A 51 -0.20 -8.26 30.19
N VAL A 52 0.19 -7.17 30.84
CA VAL A 52 1.15 -6.18 30.30
C VAL A 52 2.43 -6.90 29.85
N GLY A 53 2.87 -6.61 28.63
CA GLY A 53 4.08 -7.19 28.03
C GLY A 53 3.89 -8.56 27.39
N GLU A 54 2.69 -9.15 27.44
CA GLU A 54 2.47 -10.51 26.96
C GLU A 54 1.92 -10.57 25.54
N LEU A 55 0.92 -9.78 25.16
CA LEU A 55 0.24 -9.95 23.87
C LEU A 55 1.18 -9.70 22.68
N THR A 56 1.54 -10.77 21.96
CA THR A 56 2.48 -10.72 20.82
C THR A 56 1.78 -10.79 19.46
N ASP A 57 0.69 -11.55 19.34
CA ASP A 57 -0.04 -11.75 18.09
C ASP A 57 -1.49 -12.23 18.38
N PHE A 58 -2.35 -12.13 17.37
CA PHE A 58 -3.70 -12.67 17.39
C PHE A 58 -4.20 -13.01 15.98
N ALA A 59 -5.18 -13.91 15.89
CA ALA A 59 -5.83 -14.27 14.64
C ALA A 59 -7.33 -14.48 14.83
N TYR A 60 -8.12 -13.99 13.87
CA TYR A 60 -9.56 -14.23 13.79
C TYR A 60 -9.83 -15.68 13.36
N LEU A 61 -10.84 -16.28 13.99
CA LEU A 61 -11.47 -17.54 13.57
C LEU A 61 -12.64 -17.24 12.61
N PRO A 62 -13.14 -18.24 11.86
CA PRO A 62 -14.23 -18.05 10.89
C PRO A 62 -15.55 -17.50 11.48
N ASP A 63 -15.75 -17.65 12.78
CA ASP A 63 -16.92 -17.14 13.53
C ASP A 63 -16.69 -15.74 14.12
N ASN A 64 -15.60 -15.07 13.73
CA ASN A 64 -15.13 -13.78 14.22
C ASN A 64 -14.65 -13.76 15.70
N SER A 65 -14.61 -14.91 16.38
CA SER A 65 -13.86 -15.01 17.64
C SER A 65 -12.35 -14.94 17.36
N MET A 66 -11.52 -14.76 18.38
CA MET A 66 -10.07 -14.62 18.19
C MET A 66 -9.28 -15.61 19.05
N LEU A 67 -8.16 -16.06 18.52
CA LEU A 67 -7.07 -16.62 19.32
C LEU A 67 -6.00 -15.55 19.51
N ALA A 68 -5.66 -15.26 20.76
CA ALA A 68 -4.59 -14.33 21.14
C ALA A 68 -3.45 -15.09 21.83
N ILE A 69 -2.20 -14.73 21.52
CA ILE A 69 -1.02 -15.38 22.08
C ILE A 69 -0.15 -14.42 22.89
N GLY A 70 0.42 -14.97 23.96
CA GLY A 70 1.29 -14.27 24.89
C GLY A 70 2.74 -14.71 24.76
N LYS A 71 3.70 -13.79 24.88
CA LYS A 71 5.15 -14.03 24.82
C LYS A 71 5.58 -15.20 25.69
N SER A 72 5.02 -15.32 26.90
CA SER A 72 5.33 -16.41 27.85
C SER A 72 4.54 -17.71 27.61
N GLY A 73 3.97 -17.86 26.41
CA GLY A 73 3.37 -19.10 25.94
C GLY A 73 1.85 -19.22 26.14
N GLY A 74 1.20 -18.19 26.68
CA GLY A 74 -0.25 -18.20 26.88
C GLY A 74 -1.00 -18.20 25.54
N VAL A 75 -2.03 -19.04 25.42
CA VAL A 75 -2.97 -19.04 24.30
C VAL A 75 -4.36 -18.80 24.85
N ARG A 76 -5.02 -17.75 24.37
CA ARG A 76 -6.34 -17.29 24.83
C ARG A 76 -7.34 -17.34 23.70
N TRP A 77 -8.58 -17.69 24.01
CA TRP A 77 -9.73 -17.52 23.12
C TRP A 77 -10.59 -16.36 23.60
N VAL A 78 -10.99 -15.50 22.66
CA VAL A 78 -11.79 -14.30 22.90
C VAL A 78 -13.05 -14.40 22.05
N SER A 79 -14.22 -14.35 22.69
CA SER A 79 -15.54 -14.43 22.05
C SER A 79 -15.82 -13.21 21.16
N ALA A 80 -16.60 -13.40 20.09
CA ALA A 80 -17.03 -12.33 19.20
C ALA A 80 -18.15 -11.44 19.78
N THR A 81 -18.98 -11.99 20.68
CA THR A 81 -20.27 -11.40 21.10
C THR A 81 -20.30 -10.95 22.56
N SER A 82 -19.14 -10.84 23.21
CA SER A 82 -18.88 -10.64 24.65
C SER A 82 -18.64 -11.93 25.47
N GLY A 83 -17.96 -11.76 26.60
CA GLY A 83 -17.51 -12.82 27.50
C GLY A 83 -16.07 -12.60 27.98
N ALA A 84 -15.72 -13.14 29.14
CA ALA A 84 -14.34 -13.10 29.62
C ALA A 84 -13.45 -14.02 28.75
N PRO A 85 -12.23 -13.60 28.38
CA PRO A 85 -11.31 -14.45 27.62
C PRO A 85 -11.01 -15.78 28.34
N ILE A 86 -10.96 -16.86 27.57
CA ILE A 86 -10.74 -18.22 28.08
C ILE A 86 -9.29 -18.64 27.84
N THR A 87 -8.68 -19.30 28.83
CA THR A 87 -7.36 -19.94 28.64
C THR A 87 -7.53 -21.20 27.81
N VAL A 88 -6.89 -21.26 26.64
CA VAL A 88 -6.82 -22.49 25.83
C VAL A 88 -5.69 -23.37 26.34
N THR A 89 -4.48 -22.82 26.47
CA THR A 89 -3.32 -23.52 27.02
C THR A 89 -2.17 -22.56 27.35
N ASN A 90 -1.13 -23.08 28.01
CA ASN A 90 0.17 -22.43 28.16
C ASN A 90 1.25 -23.35 27.59
N LEU A 91 1.90 -22.91 26.50
CA LEU A 91 2.98 -23.63 25.84
C LEU A 91 4.34 -23.31 26.48
N THR A 92 5.23 -24.32 26.52
CA THR A 92 6.62 -24.09 26.89
C THR A 92 7.33 -23.24 25.82
N VAL A 93 8.01 -22.20 26.27
CA VAL A 93 8.76 -21.25 25.44
C VAL A 93 9.99 -20.70 26.16
N ARG A 94 10.97 -20.24 25.38
CA ARG A 94 12.09 -19.42 25.84
C ARG A 94 11.72 -17.94 25.68
N THR A 95 11.78 -17.16 26.76
CA THR A 95 11.30 -15.76 26.81
C THR A 95 12.39 -14.70 26.91
N ILE A 96 13.66 -15.10 26.73
CA ILE A 96 14.82 -14.21 26.86
C ILE A 96 14.90 -13.29 25.64
N GLY A 97 15.12 -11.99 25.85
CA GLY A 97 15.18 -10.99 24.78
C GLY A 97 13.82 -10.82 24.10
N ASP A 98 13.78 -10.84 22.78
CA ASP A 98 12.55 -10.77 21.97
C ASP A 98 11.91 -12.14 21.70
N LEU A 99 12.53 -13.23 22.18
CA LEU A 99 12.05 -14.59 21.97
C LEU A 99 10.79 -14.89 22.80
N GLY A 100 9.98 -15.84 22.33
CA GLY A 100 8.77 -16.29 23.03
C GLY A 100 7.87 -17.12 22.14
N LEU A 101 6.56 -17.13 22.45
CA LEU A 101 5.50 -17.45 21.49
C LEU A 101 5.12 -16.14 20.79
N VAL A 102 5.39 -16.05 19.47
CA VAL A 102 5.44 -14.74 18.80
C VAL A 102 4.64 -14.66 17.50
N GLY A 103 4.15 -15.76 16.96
CA GLY A 103 3.31 -15.73 15.76
C GLY A 103 2.21 -16.79 15.78
N ILE A 104 1.04 -16.41 15.26
CA ILE A 104 -0.10 -17.31 15.07
C ILE A 104 -0.73 -17.11 13.68
N ALA A 105 -1.04 -18.20 12.99
CA ALA A 105 -1.87 -18.19 11.79
C ALA A 105 -2.94 -19.28 11.87
N VAL A 106 -4.15 -18.95 11.40
CA VAL A 106 -5.27 -19.88 11.29
C VAL A 106 -5.22 -20.50 9.90
N ALA A 107 -5.29 -21.83 9.81
CA ALA A 107 -5.27 -22.50 8.51
C ALA A 107 -6.52 -22.13 7.68
N PRO A 108 -6.41 -22.01 6.35
CA PRO A 108 -7.57 -21.72 5.50
C PRO A 108 -8.72 -22.73 5.63
N ASP A 109 -8.40 -23.97 6.00
CA ASP A 109 -9.35 -25.07 6.21
C ASP A 109 -9.78 -25.24 7.67
N TYR A 110 -9.51 -24.26 8.56
CA TYR A 110 -9.76 -24.32 10.00
C TYR A 110 -11.18 -24.73 10.36
N ALA A 111 -12.19 -24.31 9.60
CA ALA A 111 -13.59 -24.67 9.84
C ALA A 111 -13.83 -26.20 9.85
N THR A 112 -12.94 -26.97 9.21
CA THR A 112 -13.01 -28.44 9.16
C THR A 112 -11.88 -29.11 9.92
N THR A 113 -10.67 -28.53 9.92
CA THR A 113 -9.47 -29.16 10.48
C THR A 113 -9.12 -28.67 11.87
N HIS A 114 -9.61 -27.49 12.25
CA HIS A 114 -9.21 -26.74 13.44
C HIS A 114 -7.69 -26.52 13.54
N ASN A 115 -6.97 -26.51 12.41
CA ASN A 115 -5.52 -26.37 12.40
C ASN A 115 -5.08 -24.91 12.53
N ILE A 116 -4.10 -24.67 13.39
CA ILE A 116 -3.38 -23.40 13.50
C ILE A 116 -1.87 -23.64 13.37
N TYR A 117 -1.13 -22.58 13.07
CA TYR A 117 0.31 -22.57 13.02
C TYR A 117 0.85 -21.59 14.06
N LEU A 118 1.89 -22.00 14.79
CA LEU A 118 2.52 -21.20 15.83
C LEU A 118 4.03 -21.14 15.63
N THR A 119 4.61 -19.94 15.77
CA THR A 119 6.06 -19.74 15.83
C THR A 119 6.51 -19.49 17.26
N ARG A 120 7.51 -20.26 17.72
CA ARG A 120 8.05 -20.13 19.07
C ARG A 120 9.51 -20.52 19.18
N SER A 121 10.17 -19.99 20.21
CA SER A 121 11.50 -20.41 20.64
C SER A 121 11.41 -21.38 21.82
N ILE A 122 12.22 -22.44 21.83
CA ILE A 122 12.15 -23.52 22.84
C ILE A 122 13.56 -23.91 23.27
N ASP A 123 13.80 -24.01 24.58
CA ASP A 123 15.07 -24.51 25.11
C ASP A 123 15.34 -25.95 24.67
N SER A 124 16.61 -26.24 24.41
CA SER A 124 17.11 -27.57 24.04
C SER A 124 18.35 -27.90 24.87
N GLY A 125 18.77 -29.16 24.89
CA GLY A 125 19.88 -29.62 25.74
C GLY A 125 21.23 -28.92 25.51
N THR A 126 21.41 -28.23 24.38
CA THR A 126 22.67 -27.53 24.01
C THR A 126 22.47 -26.06 23.63
N GLY A 127 21.28 -25.50 23.82
CA GLY A 127 20.92 -24.16 23.33
C GLY A 127 19.41 -23.98 23.24
N PHE A 128 18.91 -23.46 22.13
CA PHE A 128 17.47 -23.39 21.87
C PHE A 128 17.19 -23.53 20.37
N VAL A 129 15.94 -23.84 20.02
CA VAL A 129 15.48 -23.92 18.63
C VAL A 129 14.39 -22.88 18.38
N MET A 130 14.33 -22.40 17.15
CA MET A 130 13.26 -21.57 16.61
C MET A 130 12.38 -22.46 15.74
N ARG A 131 11.09 -22.55 16.07
CA ARG A 131 10.20 -23.56 15.51
C ARG A 131 8.90 -22.94 15.01
N LEU A 132 8.48 -23.39 13.83
CA LEU A 132 7.11 -23.30 13.34
C LEU A 132 6.47 -24.69 13.46
N SER A 133 5.34 -24.75 14.16
CA SER A 133 4.55 -25.98 14.32
C SER A 133 3.11 -25.78 13.89
N ARG A 134 2.50 -26.83 13.32
CA ARG A 134 1.05 -26.94 13.20
C ARG A 134 0.47 -27.61 14.44
N PHE A 135 -0.65 -27.12 14.94
CA PHE A 135 -1.44 -27.72 16.01
C PHE A 135 -2.89 -27.85 15.57
N THR A 136 -3.63 -28.78 16.19
CA THR A 136 -5.09 -28.84 16.11
C THR A 136 -5.70 -28.27 17.39
N VAL A 137 -6.61 -27.31 17.26
CA VAL A 137 -7.39 -26.76 18.37
C VAL A 137 -8.45 -27.77 18.79
N THR A 138 -8.50 -28.12 20.07
CA THR A 138 -9.55 -28.97 20.63
C THR A 138 -10.72 -28.11 21.09
N LEU A 139 -11.94 -28.60 20.86
CA LEU A 139 -13.18 -27.94 21.28
C LEU A 139 -13.80 -28.69 22.47
N ASP A 140 -14.44 -27.95 23.38
CA ASP A 140 -15.26 -28.54 24.43
C ASP A 140 -16.64 -29.01 23.92
N GLY A 141 -17.50 -29.48 24.83
CA GLY A 141 -18.84 -29.97 24.49
C GLY A 141 -19.80 -28.90 23.93
N THR A 142 -19.43 -27.62 23.98
CA THR A 142 -20.18 -26.50 23.41
C THR A 142 -19.62 -26.04 22.06
N GLY A 143 -18.50 -26.60 21.62
CA GLY A 143 -17.77 -26.15 20.43
C GLY A 143 -16.77 -25.03 20.69
N THR A 144 -16.47 -24.71 21.95
CA THR A 144 -15.55 -23.62 22.31
C THR A 144 -14.10 -24.11 22.39
N PRO A 145 -13.09 -23.38 21.88
CA PRO A 145 -11.68 -23.73 22.03
C PRO A 145 -11.25 -23.97 23.48
N SER A 146 -10.70 -25.15 23.76
CA SER A 146 -10.39 -25.64 25.11
C SER A 146 -8.99 -26.22 25.28
N GLY A 147 -8.23 -26.37 24.18
CA GLY A 147 -6.86 -26.90 24.22
C GLY A 147 -6.19 -26.97 22.85
N LEU A 148 -4.95 -27.43 22.83
CA LEU A 148 -4.17 -27.73 21.62
C LEU A 148 -3.65 -29.16 21.67
N THR A 149 -3.67 -29.86 20.53
CA THR A 149 -3.12 -31.21 20.37
C THR A 149 -2.40 -31.38 19.04
N GLY A 150 -1.75 -32.52 18.83
CA GLY A 150 -1.23 -32.92 17.52
C GLY A 150 -0.13 -32.02 16.96
N GLU A 151 0.81 -31.56 17.80
CA GLU A 151 1.95 -30.76 17.34
C GLU A 151 2.71 -31.48 16.20
N GLN A 152 2.77 -30.85 15.03
CA GLN A 152 3.62 -31.27 13.91
C GLN A 152 4.61 -30.14 13.59
N VAL A 153 5.91 -30.44 13.69
CA VAL A 153 6.96 -29.50 13.30
C VAL A 153 6.96 -29.32 11.77
N VAL A 154 6.83 -28.08 11.32
CA VAL A 154 6.83 -27.70 9.90
C VAL A 154 8.19 -27.12 9.50
N PHE A 155 8.77 -26.30 10.37
CA PHE A 155 10.11 -25.73 10.18
C PHE A 155 10.80 -25.59 11.53
N GLU A 156 12.10 -25.89 11.57
CA GLU A 156 12.93 -25.72 12.75
C GLU A 156 14.37 -25.37 12.35
N THR A 157 14.98 -24.46 13.11
CA THR A 157 16.41 -24.17 13.01
C THR A 157 16.97 -23.85 14.40
N PRO A 158 18.26 -24.11 14.67
CA PRO A 158 18.90 -23.68 15.91
C PRO A 158 18.83 -22.16 16.08
N GLY A 159 18.67 -21.70 17.32
CA GLY A 159 18.88 -20.31 17.69
C GLY A 159 20.34 -20.04 18.07
N ILE A 160 20.84 -18.85 17.76
CA ILE A 160 22.26 -18.49 17.98
C ILE A 160 22.36 -17.45 19.09
N HIS A 161 21.73 -16.28 18.89
CA HIS A 161 21.63 -15.22 19.89
C HIS A 161 20.20 -15.08 20.41
N ASN A 162 20.03 -14.53 21.62
CA ASN A 162 18.71 -14.40 22.27
C ASN A 162 17.84 -13.27 21.72
N VAL A 163 18.06 -12.88 20.46
CA VAL A 163 17.33 -11.83 19.75
C VAL A 163 17.14 -12.22 18.29
N HIS A 164 16.25 -11.52 17.59
CA HIS A 164 15.96 -11.64 16.16
C HIS A 164 15.61 -13.08 15.78
N GLY A 165 14.60 -13.60 16.46
CA GLY A 165 14.13 -14.97 16.33
C GLY A 165 13.29 -15.23 15.07
N ILE A 166 12.58 -16.37 15.07
CA ILE A 166 11.47 -16.63 14.16
C ILE A 166 10.28 -15.77 14.58
N ASN A 167 9.65 -15.07 13.65
CA ASN A 167 8.60 -14.10 13.97
C ASN A 167 7.27 -14.45 13.31
N THR A 168 6.91 -13.77 12.22
CA THR A 168 5.58 -13.84 11.61
C THR A 168 5.36 -15.19 10.93
N VAL A 169 4.14 -15.72 11.06
CA VAL A 169 3.61 -16.76 10.19
C VAL A 169 2.29 -16.29 9.59
N LEU A 170 2.09 -16.49 8.29
CA LEU A 170 0.82 -16.28 7.60
C LEU A 170 0.43 -17.54 6.84
N ALA A 171 -0.87 -17.85 6.80
CA ALA A 171 -1.43 -19.00 6.09
C ALA A 171 -2.54 -18.52 5.12
N PRO A 172 -2.18 -17.96 3.95
CA PRO A 172 -3.14 -17.48 2.97
C PRO A 172 -3.97 -18.61 2.33
N ALA A 173 -5.05 -18.23 1.66
CA ALA A 173 -6.04 -19.15 1.08
C ALA A 173 -5.48 -20.10 0.01
N ASP A 174 -4.30 -19.83 -0.56
CA ASP A 174 -3.64 -20.70 -1.52
C ASP A 174 -3.04 -21.99 -0.90
N GLY A 175 -3.10 -22.12 0.44
CA GLY A 175 -2.64 -23.30 1.17
C GLY A 175 -1.12 -23.34 1.41
N THR A 176 -0.40 -22.26 1.09
CA THR A 176 1.01 -22.07 1.42
C THR A 176 1.18 -21.36 2.77
N LEU A 177 2.42 -21.23 3.23
CA LEU A 177 2.81 -20.56 4.46
C LEU A 177 3.91 -19.54 4.17
N TRP A 178 3.79 -18.36 4.77
CA TRP A 178 4.85 -17.35 4.76
C TRP A 178 5.43 -17.21 6.16
N VAL A 179 6.75 -17.15 6.27
CA VAL A 179 7.45 -17.11 7.57
C VAL A 179 8.57 -16.10 7.53
N SER A 180 8.70 -15.27 8.57
CA SER A 180 9.87 -14.42 8.73
C SER A 180 10.78 -14.90 9.86
N ILE A 181 12.09 -14.73 9.66
CA ILE A 181 13.11 -15.12 10.63
C ILE A 181 14.27 -14.13 10.56
N GLY A 182 14.66 -13.60 11.73
CA GLY A 182 15.76 -12.68 11.87
C GLY A 182 17.13 -13.34 11.66
N ASP A 183 18.17 -12.52 11.67
CA ASP A 183 19.56 -12.92 11.46
C ASP A 183 20.15 -13.73 12.63
N SER A 184 19.46 -13.70 13.78
CA SER A 184 19.91 -14.22 15.07
C SER A 184 21.35 -13.78 15.38
N GLY A 185 21.72 -12.54 15.04
CA GLY A 185 23.03 -11.96 15.27
C GLY A 185 23.18 -11.31 16.65
N ASP A 186 24.43 -11.07 17.07
CA ASP A 186 24.70 -10.30 18.29
C ASP A 186 24.37 -8.81 18.06
N PHE A 187 23.36 -8.29 18.76
CA PHE A 187 22.97 -6.89 18.65
C PHE A 187 23.91 -5.93 19.40
N THR A 188 24.88 -6.41 20.18
CA THR A 188 25.75 -5.55 21.00
C THR A 188 27.01 -5.10 20.27
N GLN A 189 27.34 -5.71 19.13
CA GLN A 189 28.53 -5.43 18.34
C GLN A 189 28.31 -5.81 16.87
N ALA A 190 29.18 -5.35 15.97
CA ALA A 190 29.14 -5.81 14.59
C ALA A 190 29.60 -7.28 14.55
N ASP A 191 28.65 -8.21 14.48
CA ASP A 191 28.87 -9.66 14.42
C ASP A 191 28.97 -10.12 12.97
N PRO A 192 30.16 -10.56 12.47
CA PRO A 192 30.28 -11.14 11.13
C PRO A 192 29.34 -12.34 10.90
N GLY A 193 28.85 -12.99 11.95
CA GLY A 193 27.80 -14.01 11.87
C GLY A 193 26.52 -13.55 11.17
N SER A 194 26.16 -12.26 11.23
CA SER A 194 25.00 -11.70 10.53
C SER A 194 25.11 -11.81 9.01
N LEU A 195 26.31 -12.05 8.42
CA LEU A 195 26.46 -12.33 6.99
C LEU A 195 25.70 -13.59 6.52
N ARG A 196 25.25 -14.46 7.44
CA ARG A 196 24.30 -15.55 7.11
C ARG A 196 22.99 -15.04 6.50
N ALA A 197 22.61 -13.79 6.75
CA ALA A 197 21.49 -13.13 6.08
C ALA A 197 21.66 -13.10 4.54
N GLN A 198 22.91 -13.05 4.06
CA GLN A 198 23.25 -13.07 2.63
C GLN A 198 23.32 -14.48 2.03
N ASP A 199 23.61 -15.51 2.83
CA ASP A 199 23.67 -16.90 2.34
C ASP A 199 22.26 -17.50 2.24
N VAL A 200 21.85 -17.90 1.02
CA VAL A 200 20.54 -18.55 0.77
C VAL A 200 20.48 -19.97 1.34
N ASN A 201 21.62 -20.59 1.60
CA ASN A 201 21.68 -21.93 2.20
C ASN A 201 21.50 -21.89 3.73
N GLN A 202 21.43 -20.70 4.32
CA GLN A 202 21.19 -20.47 5.73
C GLN A 202 19.79 -19.88 5.94
N PRO A 203 19.05 -20.31 6.98
CA PRO A 203 17.68 -19.86 7.20
C PRO A 203 17.56 -18.47 7.81
N TYR A 204 18.63 -17.86 8.30
CA TYR A 204 18.60 -16.61 9.07
C TYR A 204 18.50 -15.37 8.19
N GLY A 205 17.78 -14.34 8.63
CA GLY A 205 17.61 -13.07 7.92
C GLY A 205 16.83 -13.23 6.61
N LYS A 206 15.70 -13.95 6.66
CA LYS A 206 14.91 -14.37 5.50
C LYS A 206 13.42 -14.10 5.68
N ILE A 207 12.75 -13.86 4.55
CA ILE A 207 11.34 -14.21 4.39
C ILE A 207 11.28 -15.50 3.58
N LEU A 208 10.59 -16.50 4.12
CA LEU A 208 10.44 -17.83 3.57
C LEU A 208 9.01 -18.02 3.03
N HIS A 209 8.88 -18.73 1.91
CA HIS A 209 7.59 -19.17 1.35
C HIS A 209 7.58 -20.69 1.23
N LEU A 210 6.72 -21.31 2.01
CA LEU A 210 6.70 -22.74 2.29
C LEU A 210 5.37 -23.36 1.86
N THR A 211 5.41 -24.63 1.49
CA THR A 211 4.22 -25.48 1.51
C THR A 211 3.82 -25.79 2.95
N LYS A 212 2.58 -26.27 3.17
CA LYS A 212 2.10 -26.70 4.49
C LYS A 212 2.97 -27.77 5.18
N ASP A 213 3.74 -28.53 4.39
CA ASP A 213 4.62 -29.59 4.87
C ASP A 213 6.07 -29.10 5.09
N GLY A 214 6.33 -27.80 4.94
CA GLY A 214 7.62 -27.18 5.26
C GLY A 214 8.67 -27.21 4.15
N ASN A 215 8.32 -27.69 2.96
CA ASN A 215 9.14 -27.60 1.75
C ASN A 215 9.01 -26.22 1.10
N GLY A 216 9.98 -25.80 0.30
CA GLY A 216 9.88 -24.62 -0.56
C GLY A 216 8.75 -24.74 -1.60
N VAL A 217 8.11 -23.62 -1.91
CA VAL A 217 7.06 -23.56 -2.95
C VAL A 217 7.71 -23.54 -4.34
N PRO A 218 7.23 -24.36 -5.30
CA PRO A 218 7.63 -24.25 -6.70
C PRO A 218 7.38 -22.83 -7.22
N GLY A 219 8.46 -22.15 -7.64
CA GLY A 219 8.42 -20.74 -8.02
C GLY A 219 9.23 -19.81 -7.10
N ASN A 220 9.68 -20.31 -5.94
CA ASN A 220 10.71 -19.60 -5.16
C ASN A 220 11.97 -19.40 -6.01
N PRO A 221 12.67 -18.25 -5.84
CA PRO A 221 13.81 -17.84 -6.67
C PRO A 221 14.98 -18.83 -6.65
N TYR A 222 15.14 -19.59 -5.56
CA TYR A 222 16.23 -20.55 -5.37
C TYR A 222 15.72 -21.99 -5.22
N TYR A 223 14.53 -22.28 -5.75
CA TYR A 223 13.90 -23.59 -5.68
C TYR A 223 14.67 -24.67 -6.45
N ASP A 224 14.97 -25.78 -5.79
CA ASP A 224 15.50 -27.00 -6.40
C ASP A 224 14.48 -28.13 -6.23
N ALA A 225 13.92 -28.59 -7.35
CA ALA A 225 12.94 -29.68 -7.37
C ALA A 225 13.50 -31.02 -6.85
N ALA A 226 14.82 -31.22 -6.91
CA ALA A 226 15.47 -32.40 -6.35
C ALA A 226 15.66 -32.30 -4.82
N ASN A 227 15.72 -31.07 -4.29
CA ASN A 227 15.95 -30.80 -2.87
C ASN A 227 14.98 -29.74 -2.31
N PRO A 228 13.65 -29.95 -2.41
CA PRO A 228 12.66 -28.93 -2.05
C PRO A 228 12.66 -28.61 -0.55
N ALA A 229 13.23 -29.47 0.28
CA ALA A 229 13.39 -29.26 1.73
C ALA A 229 14.63 -28.41 2.10
N SER A 230 15.51 -28.09 1.15
CA SER A 230 16.71 -27.28 1.41
C SER A 230 16.37 -25.87 1.87
N SER A 231 17.25 -25.24 2.67
CA SER A 231 17.07 -23.84 3.09
C SER A 231 16.87 -22.91 1.89
N ALA A 232 17.71 -23.05 0.85
CA ALA A 232 17.63 -22.23 -0.36
C ALA A 232 16.26 -22.35 -1.03
N SER A 233 15.71 -23.56 -1.16
CA SER A 233 14.40 -23.76 -1.79
C SER A 233 13.25 -23.05 -1.07
N LYS A 234 13.40 -22.76 0.22
CA LYS A 234 12.40 -22.08 1.05
C LYS A 234 12.47 -20.55 0.96
N VAL A 235 13.59 -19.99 0.49
CA VAL A 235 13.82 -18.54 0.50
C VAL A 235 12.99 -17.85 -0.56
N PHE A 236 12.15 -16.90 -0.13
CA PHE A 236 11.50 -15.94 -1.02
C PHE A 236 12.37 -14.68 -1.19
N ALA A 237 12.90 -14.15 -0.10
CA ALA A 237 13.81 -12.99 -0.08
C ALA A 237 14.80 -13.11 1.07
N ARG A 238 15.93 -12.39 0.97
CA ARG A 238 17.05 -12.47 1.92
C ARG A 238 17.56 -11.09 2.33
N GLY A 239 18.54 -11.07 3.23
CA GLY A 239 19.26 -9.86 3.61
C GLY A 239 18.50 -8.99 4.60
N PHE A 240 17.71 -9.59 5.48
CA PHE A 240 17.01 -8.87 6.55
C PHE A 240 17.75 -8.99 7.88
N ARG A 241 17.59 -8.01 8.76
CA ARG A 241 18.08 -8.09 10.15
C ARG A 241 17.09 -8.81 11.04
N ASN A 242 15.91 -8.22 11.21
CA ASN A 242 14.81 -8.75 11.97
C ASN A 242 13.49 -8.28 11.33
N PRO A 243 13.00 -9.00 10.29
CA PRO A 243 11.71 -8.74 9.66
C PRO A 243 10.60 -9.15 10.63
N PHE A 244 10.41 -8.33 11.66
CA PHE A 244 9.64 -8.65 12.86
C PHE A 244 8.20 -8.94 12.48
N ARG A 245 7.61 -8.06 11.67
CA ARG A 245 6.25 -8.21 11.17
C ARG A 245 6.16 -7.88 9.69
N PHE A 246 5.39 -8.68 8.98
CA PHE A 246 4.97 -8.37 7.62
C PHE A 246 3.52 -8.79 7.38
N SER A 247 2.90 -8.16 6.39
CA SER A 247 1.63 -8.60 5.80
C SER A 247 1.85 -8.91 4.32
N ILE A 248 0.95 -9.67 3.70
CA ILE A 248 0.90 -9.77 2.24
C ILE A 248 -0.03 -8.67 1.76
N ASP A 249 0.47 -7.79 0.90
CA ASP A 249 -0.37 -6.83 0.20
C ASP A 249 -1.33 -7.61 -0.72
N PRO A 250 -2.66 -7.49 -0.54
CA PRO A 250 -3.63 -8.26 -1.32
C PRO A 250 -3.71 -7.83 -2.79
N ASN A 251 -3.27 -6.62 -3.13
CA ASN A 251 -3.20 -6.11 -4.49
C ASN A 251 -1.94 -6.59 -5.22
N LEU A 252 -0.80 -6.67 -4.52
CA LEU A 252 0.49 -7.05 -5.12
C LEU A 252 0.80 -8.55 -5.01
N GLY A 253 0.25 -9.23 -4.01
CA GLY A 253 0.67 -10.59 -3.62
C GLY A 253 2.10 -10.64 -3.10
N LEU A 254 2.64 -9.53 -2.58
CA LEU A 254 4.00 -9.39 -2.09
C LEU A 254 4.03 -9.07 -0.58
N PRO A 255 5.07 -9.51 0.15
CA PRO A 255 5.27 -9.11 1.54
C PRO A 255 5.57 -7.61 1.67
N VAL A 256 4.95 -6.97 2.66
CA VAL A 256 5.32 -5.62 3.11
C VAL A 256 5.81 -5.75 4.55
N ALA A 257 7.11 -5.58 4.74
CA ALA A 257 7.80 -5.92 5.97
C ALA A 257 8.25 -4.68 6.72
N GLY A 258 8.13 -4.72 8.05
CA GLY A 258 8.94 -3.88 8.93
C GLY A 258 10.19 -4.64 9.33
N ASP A 259 11.35 -4.14 8.94
CA ASP A 259 12.66 -4.68 9.33
C ASP A 259 13.28 -3.81 10.44
N VAL A 260 13.47 -4.42 11.60
CA VAL A 260 14.05 -3.73 12.76
C VAL A 260 15.55 -3.65 12.57
N GLY A 261 16.06 -2.45 12.28
CA GLY A 261 17.48 -2.18 12.10
C GLY A 261 18.27 -2.22 13.40
N TRP A 262 19.57 -1.91 13.33
CA TRP A 262 20.50 -2.17 14.42
C TRP A 262 20.56 -1.08 15.47
N ASN A 263 21.03 0.10 15.09
CA ASN A 263 21.26 1.22 16.01
C ASN A 263 20.75 2.54 15.46
N SER A 264 20.44 2.61 14.16
CA SER A 264 20.33 3.89 13.46
C SER A 264 18.97 4.05 12.81
N TYR A 265 18.45 3.01 12.16
CA TYR A 265 17.28 3.12 11.31
C TYR A 265 16.30 1.97 11.52
N GLU A 266 15.03 2.30 11.38
CA GLU A 266 13.92 1.37 11.22
C GLU A 266 13.38 1.50 9.80
N GLU A 267 12.88 0.40 9.22
CA GLU A 267 12.62 0.33 7.78
C GLU A 267 11.27 -0.34 7.46
N ILE A 268 10.60 0.15 6.42
CA ILE A 268 9.49 -0.54 5.76
C ILE A 268 9.91 -0.89 4.33
N ASP A 269 9.67 -2.13 3.93
CA ASP A 269 10.00 -2.67 2.62
C ASP A 269 8.77 -3.25 1.92
N VAL A 270 8.64 -3.00 0.61
CA VAL A 270 7.83 -3.86 -0.28
C VAL A 270 8.77 -4.89 -0.89
N VAL A 271 8.64 -6.14 -0.48
CA VAL A 271 9.64 -7.19 -0.70
C VAL A 271 9.39 -7.91 -2.02
N GLN A 272 10.27 -7.68 -2.98
CA GLN A 272 10.20 -8.36 -4.27
C GLN A 272 10.71 -9.81 -4.20
N ARG A 273 10.23 -10.67 -5.10
CA ARG A 273 10.70 -12.06 -5.20
C ARG A 273 12.20 -12.09 -5.51
N GLY A 274 12.98 -12.79 -4.68
CA GLY A 274 14.42 -12.91 -4.83
C GLY A 274 15.21 -11.68 -4.36
N ALA A 275 14.53 -10.66 -3.83
CA ALA A 275 15.18 -9.46 -3.33
C ALA A 275 16.19 -9.75 -2.21
N ASN A 276 17.16 -8.85 -2.11
CA ASN A 276 18.18 -8.83 -1.08
C ASN A 276 18.15 -7.47 -0.39
N GLN A 277 17.64 -7.40 0.85
CA GLN A 277 17.49 -6.14 1.59
C GLN A 277 18.79 -5.61 2.19
N GLY A 278 19.93 -6.21 1.81
CA GLY A 278 21.24 -5.62 2.03
C GLY A 278 21.86 -5.86 3.42
N TRP A 279 21.08 -6.20 4.46
CA TRP A 279 21.64 -6.50 5.80
C TRP A 279 22.61 -7.70 5.76
N PRO A 280 23.79 -7.64 6.43
CA PRO A 280 24.25 -6.58 7.34
C PRO A 280 25.11 -5.50 6.69
N CYS A 281 25.20 -5.48 5.36
CA CYS A 281 26.04 -4.52 4.64
C CYS A 281 25.39 -3.13 4.54
N TRP A 282 24.06 -3.11 4.59
CA TRP A 282 23.22 -1.92 4.58
C TRP A 282 22.22 -1.98 5.75
N GLU A 283 22.03 -0.82 6.39
CA GLU A 283 20.99 -0.54 7.39
C GLU A 283 20.26 0.69 6.86
N GLY A 284 19.05 0.49 6.37
CA GLY A 284 18.32 1.47 5.59
C GLY A 284 19.01 1.71 4.26
N ASN A 285 19.03 2.98 3.87
CA ASN A 285 19.75 3.43 2.70
C ASN A 285 21.24 3.73 3.00
N HIS A 286 21.76 3.22 4.12
CA HIS A 286 23.06 3.59 4.64
C HIS A 286 24.00 2.38 4.77
N PRO A 287 25.27 2.52 4.36
CA PRO A 287 26.24 1.46 4.58
C PRO A 287 26.48 1.26 6.08
N THR A 288 26.33 0.03 6.58
CA THR A 288 26.34 -0.25 8.02
C THR A 288 27.76 -0.17 8.58
N PRO A 289 28.04 0.73 9.54
CA PRO A 289 29.35 0.81 10.17
C PRO A 289 29.77 -0.51 10.83
N GLY A 290 31.00 -0.95 10.57
CA GLY A 290 31.53 -2.23 11.09
C GLY A 290 31.38 -3.42 10.12
N PHE A 291 30.43 -3.36 9.18
CA PHE A 291 30.23 -4.39 8.16
C PHE A 291 30.74 -4.00 6.78
N THR A 292 30.65 -2.71 6.42
CA THR A 292 30.97 -2.23 5.07
C THR A 292 32.39 -2.53 4.58
N GLY A 293 33.33 -2.73 5.51
CA GLY A 293 34.72 -3.07 5.21
C GLY A 293 34.96 -4.57 4.97
N LEU A 294 33.96 -5.43 5.16
CA LEU A 294 34.04 -6.87 4.93
C LEU A 294 33.99 -7.17 3.44
N ALA A 295 34.78 -8.14 2.98
CA ALA A 295 34.89 -8.48 1.56
C ALA A 295 33.54 -8.96 0.99
N GLU A 296 32.77 -9.67 1.80
CA GLU A 296 31.43 -10.18 1.50
C GLU A 296 30.43 -9.05 1.23
N CYS A 297 30.65 -7.86 1.81
CA CYS A 297 29.79 -6.70 1.59
C CYS A 297 30.14 -5.90 0.33
N ALA A 298 31.32 -6.10 -0.26
CA ALA A 298 31.75 -5.33 -1.43
C ALA A 298 30.86 -5.51 -2.66
N ALA A 299 30.17 -6.65 -2.77
CA ALA A 299 29.29 -6.98 -3.89
C ALA A 299 27.79 -6.88 -3.55
N VAL A 300 27.44 -6.50 -2.31
CA VAL A 300 26.04 -6.36 -1.88
C VAL A 300 25.52 -4.99 -2.31
N VAL A 301 24.70 -4.97 -3.35
CA VAL A 301 24.03 -3.75 -3.83
C VAL A 301 22.95 -3.35 -2.82
N ASN A 302 22.85 -2.06 -2.54
CA ASN A 302 21.77 -1.58 -1.69
C ASN A 302 20.41 -1.72 -2.39
N GLN A 303 19.43 -2.24 -1.66
CA GLN A 303 18.03 -2.27 -2.06
C GLN A 303 17.29 -1.34 -1.09
N PRO A 304 17.05 -0.07 -1.45
CA PRO A 304 16.52 0.91 -0.50
C PRO A 304 15.11 0.54 -0.01
N PRO A 305 14.80 0.75 1.28
CA PRO A 305 13.45 0.60 1.79
C PRO A 305 12.53 1.65 1.20
N ILE A 306 11.20 1.40 1.23
CA ILE A 306 10.23 2.40 0.76
C ILE A 306 10.16 3.61 1.69
N THR A 307 10.46 3.40 2.97
CA THR A 307 10.71 4.47 3.94
C THR A 307 11.63 3.95 5.04
N GLU A 308 12.46 4.86 5.57
CA GLU A 308 13.29 4.64 6.75
C GLU A 308 13.07 5.79 7.74
N TYR A 309 13.26 5.53 9.03
CA TYR A 309 13.23 6.57 10.05
C TYR A 309 14.26 6.30 11.16
N GLN A 310 14.76 7.36 11.78
CA GLN A 310 15.87 7.28 12.72
C GLN A 310 15.45 6.74 14.09
N HIS A 311 16.36 6.02 14.72
CA HIS A 311 16.30 5.69 16.15
C HIS A 311 16.23 6.94 17.03
N GLY A 312 15.48 6.87 18.12
CA GLY A 312 15.38 7.91 19.15
C GLY A 312 13.96 8.29 19.54
N ASP A 313 13.86 9.36 20.32
CA ASP A 313 12.60 9.82 20.94
C ASP A 313 12.03 11.09 20.28
N GLY A 314 12.63 11.53 19.17
CA GLY A 314 12.13 12.66 18.41
C GLY A 314 10.73 12.42 17.82
N ILE A 315 10.11 13.50 17.35
CA ILE A 315 8.73 13.49 16.85
C ILE A 315 8.55 12.46 15.73
N ASN A 316 9.53 12.34 14.82
CA ASN A 316 9.50 11.41 13.68
C ASN A 316 10.42 10.19 13.88
N ASN A 317 10.97 9.99 15.07
CA ASN A 317 11.82 8.86 15.39
C ASN A 317 10.98 7.69 15.96
N GLY A 318 11.56 6.50 15.94
CA GLY A 318 11.04 5.28 16.55
C GLY A 318 12.16 4.28 16.80
N ASN A 319 11.91 3.16 17.47
CA ASN A 319 12.95 2.22 17.90
C ASN A 319 12.57 0.73 17.75
N SER A 320 11.41 0.43 17.18
CA SER A 320 11.00 -0.92 16.83
C SER A 320 9.80 -0.90 15.90
N VAL A 321 10.09 -0.90 14.59
CA VAL A 321 9.05 -1.02 13.57
C VAL A 321 8.35 -2.37 13.69
N SER A 322 7.03 -2.31 13.73
CA SER A 322 6.17 -3.49 13.89
C SER A 322 5.44 -3.86 12.61
N GLY A 323 5.97 -3.41 11.46
CA GLY A 323 5.30 -3.55 10.18
C GLY A 323 3.90 -2.94 10.21
N GLY A 324 3.01 -3.45 9.37
CA GLY A 324 1.73 -2.83 9.14
C GLY A 324 0.76 -3.63 8.29
N ILE A 325 -0.31 -2.98 7.86
CA ILE A 325 -1.31 -3.53 6.97
C ILE A 325 -1.88 -2.47 6.03
N LEU A 326 -2.19 -2.88 4.79
CA LEU A 326 -2.88 -2.03 3.82
C LEU A 326 -4.37 -1.90 4.18
N TYR A 327 -4.86 -0.67 4.29
CA TYR A 327 -6.28 -0.39 4.50
C TYR A 327 -7.03 -0.30 3.16
N ASN A 328 -7.80 -1.34 2.84
CA ASN A 328 -8.72 -1.35 1.69
C ASN A 328 -10.21 -1.25 2.10
N GLY A 329 -10.50 -0.99 3.38
CA GLY A 329 -11.86 -0.86 3.90
C GLY A 329 -12.56 0.44 3.49
N SER A 330 -13.83 0.55 3.85
CA SER A 330 -14.64 1.76 3.60
C SER A 330 -15.13 2.47 4.86
N SER A 331 -14.84 1.92 6.04
CA SER A 331 -15.23 2.43 7.37
C SER A 331 -14.52 3.70 7.81
N TYR A 332 -13.38 4.04 7.21
CA TYR A 332 -12.63 5.27 7.46
C TYR A 332 -12.87 6.27 6.32
N PRO A 333 -12.58 7.56 6.54
CA PRO A 333 -12.63 8.56 5.48
C PRO A 333 -11.86 8.11 4.23
N ALA A 334 -12.36 8.48 3.04
CA ALA A 334 -11.79 8.06 1.76
C ALA A 334 -10.28 8.36 1.63
N ALA A 335 -9.79 9.41 2.32
CA ALA A 335 -8.38 9.77 2.39
C ALA A 335 -7.46 8.68 2.96
N TYR A 336 -7.98 7.69 3.70
CA TYR A 336 -7.19 6.57 4.24
C TYR A 336 -7.19 5.31 3.36
N ARG A 337 -8.06 5.23 2.35
CA ARG A 337 -8.14 4.06 1.45
C ARG A 337 -6.84 3.90 0.67
N GLY A 338 -6.34 2.68 0.57
CA GLY A 338 -5.06 2.36 -0.05
C GLY A 338 -3.84 2.83 0.75
N SER A 339 -4.02 3.32 1.98
CA SER A 339 -2.91 3.66 2.87
C SER A 339 -2.44 2.43 3.64
N TYR A 340 -1.12 2.25 3.74
CA TYR A 340 -0.47 1.27 4.58
C TYR A 340 -0.27 1.87 5.97
N PHE A 341 -0.96 1.31 6.96
CA PHE A 341 -0.83 1.69 8.36
C PHE A 341 0.28 0.87 8.98
N PHE A 342 1.30 1.52 9.53
CA PHE A 342 2.41 0.84 10.20
C PHE A 342 2.72 1.49 11.53
N GLY A 343 3.27 0.69 12.46
CA GLY A 343 3.46 1.11 13.84
C GLY A 343 4.88 0.97 14.34
N ASP A 344 5.17 1.73 15.39
CA ASP A 344 6.37 1.58 16.23
C ASP A 344 5.93 1.41 17.68
N TYR A 345 6.22 0.25 18.25
CA TYR A 345 5.69 -0.07 19.58
C TYR A 345 6.39 0.74 20.69
N ALA A 346 7.69 1.02 20.52
CA ALA A 346 8.51 1.67 21.53
C ALA A 346 8.10 3.14 21.72
N THR A 347 7.77 3.82 20.62
CA THR A 347 7.35 5.22 20.64
C THR A 347 5.83 5.41 20.61
N GLN A 348 5.06 4.31 20.57
CA GLN A 348 3.60 4.29 20.64
C GLN A 348 2.92 5.13 19.55
N LYS A 349 3.37 4.92 18.31
CA LYS A 349 2.95 5.69 17.13
C LYS A 349 2.45 4.77 16.03
N ILE A 350 1.51 5.29 15.26
CA ILE A 350 1.10 4.73 13.97
C ILE A 350 1.23 5.85 12.92
N TRP A 351 1.74 5.49 11.75
CA TRP A 351 1.80 6.33 10.57
C TRP A 351 1.05 5.69 9.42
N THR A 352 0.75 6.49 8.40
CA THR A 352 0.26 5.99 7.13
C THR A 352 1.17 6.40 5.98
N LEU A 353 1.40 5.49 5.05
CA LEU A 353 2.10 5.78 3.79
C LEU A 353 1.35 5.16 2.62
N ARG A 354 1.74 5.50 1.39
CA ARG A 354 1.27 4.81 0.18
C ARG A 354 2.42 4.46 -0.75
N TYR A 355 2.24 3.39 -1.51
CA TYR A 355 3.12 2.99 -2.60
C TYR A 355 2.29 2.58 -3.81
N ASP A 356 2.91 2.59 -4.99
CA ASP A 356 2.30 2.15 -6.24
C ASP A 356 2.38 0.63 -6.44
N ASP A 357 1.90 0.18 -7.59
CA ASP A 357 1.89 -1.23 -8.00
C ASP A 357 3.30 -1.84 -8.21
N GLN A 358 4.34 -1.01 -8.24
CA GLN A 358 5.74 -1.43 -8.27
C GLN A 358 6.37 -1.46 -6.88
N GLY A 359 5.61 -1.12 -5.84
CA GLY A 359 6.11 -0.99 -4.48
C GLY A 359 6.95 0.26 -4.25
N LYS A 360 6.80 1.30 -5.08
CA LYS A 360 7.51 2.57 -4.91
C LYS A 360 6.64 3.56 -4.13
N LEU A 361 7.24 4.24 -3.15
CA LEU A 361 6.56 5.23 -2.32
C LEU A 361 5.89 6.34 -3.16
N THR A 362 4.58 6.53 -2.96
CA THR A 362 3.76 7.58 -3.59
C THR A 362 3.25 8.61 -2.58
N GLN A 363 3.16 8.24 -1.30
CA GLN A 363 2.87 9.14 -0.19
C GLN A 363 3.76 8.79 0.99
N ALA A 364 4.56 9.74 1.45
CA ALA A 364 5.42 9.57 2.61
C ALA A 364 4.61 9.56 3.93
N PRO A 365 5.15 8.95 5.00
CA PRO A 365 4.60 9.05 6.35
C PRO A 365 4.33 10.49 6.81
N GLU A 366 3.27 10.69 7.58
CA GLU A 366 2.95 12.02 8.11
C GLU A 366 4.04 12.53 9.06
N THR A 367 4.35 13.82 8.94
CA THR A 367 5.32 14.53 9.80
C THR A 367 4.68 15.83 10.30
N PRO A 368 4.28 15.92 11.60
CA PRO A 368 4.39 14.88 12.64
C PRO A 368 3.41 13.70 12.44
N PRO A 369 3.66 12.53 13.07
CA PRO A 369 2.67 11.46 13.17
C PRO A 369 1.38 11.95 13.81
N VAL A 370 0.25 11.48 13.27
CA VAL A 370 -1.08 11.91 13.72
C VAL A 370 -1.77 10.91 14.64
N PHE A 371 -1.27 9.67 14.74
CA PHE A 371 -1.68 8.68 15.73
C PHE A 371 -0.55 8.50 16.75
N THR A 372 -0.69 9.08 17.93
CA THR A 372 0.34 9.03 18.99
C THR A 372 -0.26 8.65 20.34
N GLY A 373 0.53 8.02 21.19
CA GLY A 373 0.05 7.51 22.48
C GLY A 373 -0.98 6.38 22.32
N VAL A 374 -0.89 5.61 21.23
CA VAL A 374 -1.87 4.57 20.88
C VAL A 374 -1.67 3.24 21.61
N GLY A 375 -0.66 3.15 22.49
CA GLY A 375 -0.13 1.89 23.01
C GLY A 375 1.02 1.37 22.15
N GLY A 376 1.52 0.17 22.43
CA GLY A 376 2.63 -0.46 21.70
C GLY A 376 2.13 -1.47 20.67
N PRO A 377 1.81 -1.05 19.43
CA PRO A 377 1.36 -1.96 18.38
C PRO A 377 2.47 -2.92 17.97
N VAL A 378 2.25 -4.23 18.11
CA VAL A 378 3.22 -5.27 17.69
C VAL A 378 2.67 -6.21 16.61
N LYS A 379 1.42 -6.03 16.19
CA LYS A 379 0.74 -6.80 15.13
C LYS A 379 -0.43 -5.99 14.61
N PHE A 380 -0.66 -6.03 13.31
CA PHE A 380 -1.87 -5.50 12.66
C PHE A 380 -2.66 -6.60 11.94
N ALA A 381 -3.98 -6.46 11.93
CA ALA A 381 -4.93 -7.28 11.18
C ALA A 381 -6.19 -6.46 10.83
N PRO A 382 -6.94 -6.85 9.79
CA PRO A 382 -8.24 -6.22 9.52
C PRO A 382 -9.32 -6.89 10.38
N ALA A 383 -10.20 -6.10 10.98
CA ALA A 383 -11.48 -6.59 11.48
C ALA A 383 -12.39 -7.03 10.30
N PRO A 384 -13.45 -7.82 10.55
CA PRO A 384 -14.38 -8.25 9.49
C PRO A 384 -15.01 -7.10 8.68
N ASN A 385 -15.18 -5.92 9.28
CA ASN A 385 -15.69 -4.72 8.60
C ASN A 385 -14.60 -3.87 7.93
N GLY A 386 -13.34 -4.30 7.98
CA GLY A 386 -12.18 -3.62 7.41
C GLY A 386 -11.41 -2.69 8.36
N ASP A 387 -11.89 -2.45 9.59
CA ASP A 387 -11.16 -1.60 10.54
C ASP A 387 -9.77 -2.16 10.87
N ILE A 388 -8.82 -1.26 11.11
CA ILE A 388 -7.49 -1.60 11.57
C ILE A 388 -7.56 -2.01 13.05
N VAL A 389 -7.12 -3.23 13.31
CA VAL A 389 -6.97 -3.79 14.64
C VAL A 389 -5.50 -4.10 14.87
N PHE A 390 -5.01 -3.77 16.07
CA PHE A 390 -3.66 -4.08 16.46
C PHE A 390 -3.56 -4.69 17.85
N ALA A 391 -2.51 -5.48 18.04
CA ALA A 391 -2.15 -6.05 19.33
C ALA A 391 -1.30 -5.03 20.10
N ASP A 392 -1.78 -4.54 21.24
CA ASP A 392 -1.02 -3.64 22.10
C ASP A 392 -0.30 -4.42 23.18
N ILE A 393 1.01 -4.61 22.99
CA ILE A 393 1.84 -5.35 23.95
C ILE A 393 1.92 -4.65 25.30
N LEU A 394 1.82 -3.32 25.35
CA LEU A 394 1.97 -2.55 26.59
C LEU A 394 0.75 -2.66 27.51
N SER A 395 -0.44 -2.91 26.96
CA SER A 395 -1.65 -3.13 27.76
C SER A 395 -2.08 -4.60 27.84
N GLY A 396 -1.61 -5.45 26.93
CA GLY A 396 -2.12 -6.81 26.77
C GLY A 396 -3.48 -6.87 26.06
N LYS A 397 -3.96 -5.76 25.50
CA LYS A 397 -5.27 -5.67 24.86
C LYS A 397 -5.15 -5.64 23.35
N ILE A 398 -6.19 -6.15 22.69
CA ILE A 398 -6.39 -5.90 21.26
C ILE A 398 -7.10 -4.56 21.15
N ARG A 399 -6.58 -3.66 20.32
CA ARG A 399 -7.16 -2.33 20.10
C ARG A 399 -7.65 -2.21 18.67
N ARG A 400 -8.89 -1.78 18.51
CA ARG A 400 -9.52 -1.49 17.22
C ARG A 400 -9.60 0.02 17.04
N LEU A 401 -8.98 0.52 15.98
CA LEU A 401 -9.13 1.89 15.55
C LEU A 401 -10.49 2.01 14.84
N THR A 402 -11.43 2.73 15.45
CA THR A 402 -12.79 2.92 14.90
C THR A 402 -12.95 4.38 14.53
N TYR A 403 -13.67 4.67 13.45
CA TYR A 403 -14.02 6.03 13.09
C TYR A 403 -15.50 6.29 13.42
N THR A 404 -15.77 7.22 14.33
CA THR A 404 -17.11 7.67 14.71
C THR A 404 -17.18 9.20 14.67
N SER A 405 -18.12 9.76 13.89
CA SER A 405 -18.36 11.19 13.85
C SER A 405 -19.30 11.64 14.98
N GLY A 406 -18.78 11.74 16.22
CA GLY A 406 -19.48 12.37 17.37
C GLY A 406 -20.34 11.41 18.22
N ASN A 407 -20.06 11.32 19.52
CA ASN A 407 -20.86 10.57 20.50
C ASN A 407 -22.18 11.29 20.83
N THR A 408 -23.29 10.56 20.86
CA THR A 408 -24.62 11.09 21.14
C THR A 408 -25.03 10.82 22.60
N VAL A 409 -25.88 11.69 23.18
CA VAL A 409 -26.36 11.50 24.55
C VAL A 409 -27.52 10.48 24.51
N PRO A 410 -27.54 9.46 25.39
CA PRO A 410 -28.62 8.47 25.38
C PRO A 410 -29.95 9.09 25.78
N ILE A 411 -31.05 8.57 25.25
CA ILE A 411 -32.42 9.01 25.55
C ILE A 411 -33.08 8.02 26.50
N ALA A 412 -33.41 8.47 27.71
CA ALA A 412 -34.18 7.69 28.67
C ALA A 412 -35.68 7.68 28.28
N ALA A 413 -36.30 6.51 28.29
CA ALA A 413 -37.74 6.32 28.18
C ALA A 413 -38.21 5.34 29.26
N ALA A 414 -39.35 5.62 29.89
CA ALA A 414 -39.88 4.82 30.99
C ALA A 414 -41.42 4.77 30.96
N THR A 415 -41.98 3.61 31.29
CA THR A 415 -43.42 3.39 31.52
C THR A 415 -43.66 2.72 32.87
N SER A 416 -44.90 2.78 33.36
CA SER A 416 -45.29 2.15 34.61
C SER A 416 -46.64 1.43 34.49
N THR A 417 -46.80 0.34 35.23
CA THR A 417 -48.10 -0.30 35.47
C THR A 417 -48.28 -0.53 36.97
N THR A 418 -49.43 -0.13 37.50
CA THR A 418 -49.74 -0.27 38.93
C THR A 418 -50.70 -1.41 39.20
N ASN A 419 -50.40 -2.21 40.22
CA ASN A 419 -51.38 -3.04 40.92
C ASN A 419 -51.77 -2.35 42.25
N PRO A 420 -52.97 -1.74 42.35
CA PRO A 420 -53.35 -0.99 43.54
C PRO A 420 -53.67 -1.86 44.76
N ASP A 421 -54.03 -3.13 44.57
CA ASP A 421 -54.29 -4.06 45.68
C ASP A 421 -53.03 -4.33 46.51
N THR A 422 -51.87 -4.39 45.84
CA THR A 422 -50.57 -4.61 46.48
C THR A 422 -49.73 -3.34 46.59
N ARG A 423 -50.19 -2.22 46.00
CA ARG A 423 -49.45 -0.97 45.84
C ARG A 423 -48.07 -1.17 45.20
N THR A 424 -47.98 -2.15 44.29
CA THR A 424 -46.76 -2.48 43.56
C THR A 424 -46.81 -1.81 42.19
N VAL A 425 -45.76 -1.07 41.85
CA VAL A 425 -45.57 -0.48 40.53
C VAL A 425 -44.45 -1.23 39.82
N SER A 426 -44.74 -1.69 38.62
CA SER A 426 -43.76 -2.25 37.69
C SER A 426 -43.29 -1.14 36.75
N PHE A 427 -41.98 -0.93 36.69
CA PHE A 427 -41.34 0.04 35.81
C PHE A 427 -40.65 -0.68 34.65
N ASP A 428 -40.77 -0.10 33.46
CA ASP A 428 -40.10 -0.60 32.26
C ASP A 428 -39.45 0.55 31.49
N GLY A 429 -38.12 0.55 31.46
CA GLY A 429 -37.26 1.46 30.73
C GLY A 429 -36.60 0.86 29.48
N SER A 430 -37.03 -0.34 29.04
CA SER A 430 -36.45 -1.07 27.90
C SER A 430 -36.53 -0.33 26.57
N THR A 431 -37.37 0.69 26.47
CA THR A 431 -37.49 1.56 25.29
C THR A 431 -36.50 2.73 25.30
N SER A 432 -35.64 2.84 26.31
CA SER A 432 -34.52 3.79 26.30
C SER A 432 -33.55 3.42 25.19
N VAL A 433 -33.02 4.42 24.50
CA VAL A 433 -32.17 4.22 23.31
C VAL A 433 -30.89 5.01 23.42
N ASP A 434 -29.82 4.38 22.95
CA ASP A 434 -28.57 5.03 22.61
C ASP A 434 -28.40 4.91 21.10
N TYR A 435 -28.24 6.03 20.39
CA TYR A 435 -28.15 5.98 18.94
C TYR A 435 -26.79 5.49 18.47
N ASP A 436 -25.75 5.56 19.29
CA ASP A 436 -24.47 4.90 19.03
C ASP A 436 -24.55 3.37 19.23
N ASN A 437 -25.73 2.88 19.65
CA ASN A 437 -26.04 1.48 19.94
C ASN A 437 -25.13 0.90 21.03
N ASP A 438 -24.69 1.77 21.93
CA ASP A 438 -23.89 1.40 23.09
C ASP A 438 -24.77 0.73 24.16
N PRO A 439 -24.23 -0.24 24.92
CA PRO A 439 -24.95 -0.86 26.03
C PRO A 439 -25.20 0.15 27.16
N LEU A 440 -26.47 0.29 27.56
CA LEU A 440 -26.91 1.24 28.60
C LEU A 440 -26.93 0.62 30.00
N LYS A 441 -26.62 1.47 31.00
CA LYS A 441 -26.88 1.21 32.43
C LYS A 441 -28.10 1.98 32.90
N TYR A 442 -28.86 1.43 33.85
CA TYR A 442 -30.17 1.95 34.28
C TYR A 442 -30.19 2.18 35.80
N ASP A 443 -30.32 3.45 36.20
CA ASP A 443 -30.47 3.84 37.60
C ASP A 443 -31.88 4.38 37.85
N TRP A 444 -32.58 3.79 38.81
CA TRP A 444 -33.94 4.18 39.20
C TRP A 444 -33.95 4.91 40.55
N ASP A 445 -34.67 6.02 40.59
CA ASP A 445 -35.12 6.68 41.83
C ASP A 445 -36.65 6.57 41.88
N PHE A 446 -37.20 5.92 42.90
CA PHE A 446 -38.63 5.64 42.99
C PHE A 446 -39.46 6.82 43.53
N GLY A 447 -38.81 7.92 43.93
CA GLY A 447 -39.46 9.15 44.40
C GLY A 447 -39.98 9.09 45.84
N ASP A 448 -39.84 7.97 46.54
CA ASP A 448 -40.18 7.78 47.96
C ASP A 448 -38.95 7.78 48.88
N GLY A 449 -37.79 8.16 48.33
CA GLY A 449 -36.50 8.15 49.01
C GLY A 449 -35.70 6.86 48.84
N THR A 450 -36.22 5.87 48.10
CA THR A 450 -35.49 4.65 47.74
C THR A 450 -35.01 4.67 46.29
N THR A 451 -33.86 4.03 46.02
CA THR A 451 -33.23 3.97 44.69
C THR A 451 -32.74 2.56 44.37
N ALA A 452 -32.57 2.25 43.09
CA ALA A 452 -31.98 1.02 42.58
C ALA A 452 -31.00 1.35 41.44
N LEU A 453 -29.70 1.30 41.74
CA LEU A 453 -28.63 1.60 40.78
C LEU A 453 -28.26 0.36 39.96
N ASP A 454 -28.02 0.54 38.67
CA ASP A 454 -27.69 -0.51 37.70
C ASP A 454 -28.67 -1.71 37.75
N ALA A 455 -29.95 -1.44 38.03
CA ALA A 455 -30.97 -2.46 38.28
C ALA A 455 -31.51 -3.10 37.00
N GLY A 456 -31.06 -2.62 35.84
CA GLY A 456 -31.57 -3.01 34.53
C GLY A 456 -32.84 -2.25 34.11
N PRO A 457 -33.35 -2.54 32.91
CA PRO A 457 -34.48 -1.81 32.33
C PRO A 457 -35.81 -2.10 33.02
N GLN A 458 -35.98 -3.24 33.68
CA GLN A 458 -37.25 -3.62 34.33
C GLN A 458 -37.07 -3.80 35.83
N VAL A 459 -37.90 -3.13 36.63
CA VAL A 459 -37.85 -3.21 38.10
C VAL A 459 -39.24 -3.08 38.72
N ASN A 460 -39.47 -3.76 39.84
CA ASN A 460 -40.70 -3.65 40.63
C ASN A 460 -40.41 -2.92 41.94
N HIS A 461 -41.31 -2.05 42.36
CA HIS A 461 -41.22 -1.36 43.65
C HIS A 461 -42.59 -1.32 44.35
N THR A 462 -42.61 -1.52 45.67
CA THR A 462 -43.84 -1.50 46.47
C THR A 462 -43.84 -0.30 47.40
N TYR A 463 -44.87 0.53 47.28
CA TYR A 463 -44.99 1.78 48.03
C TYR A 463 -45.77 1.60 49.34
N ALA A 464 -45.32 2.29 50.38
CA ALA A 464 -46.02 2.33 51.67
C ALA A 464 -47.42 2.96 51.55
N ALA A 465 -48.29 2.66 52.52
CA ALA A 465 -49.60 3.29 52.63
C ALA A 465 -49.47 4.75 53.08
N GLY A 466 -50.36 5.63 52.60
CA GLY A 466 -50.45 7.03 53.07
C GLY A 466 -49.86 8.10 52.16
N THR A 467 -49.57 7.78 50.89
CA THR A 467 -49.24 8.78 49.85
C THR A 467 -49.89 8.36 48.53
N ASP A 468 -50.54 9.32 47.86
CA ASP A 468 -51.42 9.02 46.73
C ASP A 468 -50.69 9.05 45.37
N ALA A 469 -49.60 9.84 45.25
CA ALA A 469 -48.81 9.94 44.02
C ALA A 469 -47.31 10.22 44.28
N PHE A 470 -46.45 9.70 43.40
CA PHE A 470 -45.00 9.96 43.38
C PHE A 470 -44.50 10.24 41.95
N THR A 471 -43.25 10.67 41.82
CA THR A 471 -42.55 10.78 40.54
C THR A 471 -41.27 9.95 40.62
N ALA A 472 -41.23 8.86 39.85
CA ALA A 472 -40.02 8.08 39.69
C ALA A 472 -39.16 8.64 38.56
N THR A 473 -37.84 8.55 38.69
CA THR A 473 -36.86 9.03 37.71
C THR A 473 -36.00 7.87 37.22
N LEU A 474 -35.88 7.73 35.91
CA LEU A 474 -34.90 6.85 35.28
C LEU A 474 -33.73 7.69 34.76
N THR A 475 -32.51 7.29 35.10
CA THR A 475 -31.27 7.77 34.47
C THR A 475 -30.61 6.64 33.70
N VAL A 476 -30.37 6.84 32.41
CA VAL A 476 -29.56 5.92 31.59
C VAL A 476 -28.19 6.51 31.28
N ARG A 477 -27.16 5.66 31.22
CA ARG A 477 -25.78 6.09 30.93
C ARG A 477 -25.11 5.20 29.88
N ASP A 478 -24.38 5.83 28.97
CA ASP A 478 -23.53 5.16 27.98
C ASP A 478 -22.13 4.80 28.57
N PRO A 479 -21.31 3.98 27.88
CA PRO A 479 -19.95 3.64 28.29
C PRO A 479 -18.95 4.81 28.22
N LEU A 480 -19.30 5.88 27.52
CA LEU A 480 -18.48 7.08 27.33
C LEU A 480 -18.79 8.19 28.37
N GLY A 481 -19.75 7.92 29.26
CA GLY A 481 -20.15 8.76 30.39
C GLY A 481 -21.28 9.74 30.13
N ALA A 482 -21.88 9.76 28.93
CA ALA A 482 -23.05 10.59 28.64
C ALA A 482 -24.31 10.00 29.30
N THR A 483 -25.23 10.87 29.74
CA THR A 483 -26.41 10.47 30.51
C THR A 483 -27.69 11.11 30.01
N GLY A 484 -28.78 10.33 30.01
CA GLY A 484 -30.14 10.79 29.74
C GLY A 484 -31.06 10.51 30.92
N THR A 485 -32.05 11.37 31.15
CA THR A 485 -33.02 11.20 32.24
C THR A 485 -34.45 11.37 31.77
N THR A 486 -35.38 10.63 32.40
CA THR A 486 -36.82 10.79 32.20
C THR A 486 -37.57 10.52 33.50
N THR A 487 -38.79 11.02 33.62
CA THR A 487 -39.64 10.86 34.81
C THR A 487 -40.97 10.21 34.47
N VAL A 488 -41.51 9.45 35.41
CA VAL A 488 -42.83 8.81 35.30
C VAL A 488 -43.65 9.09 36.56
N ALA A 489 -44.88 9.59 36.37
CA ALA A 489 -45.83 9.75 37.45
C ALA A 489 -46.39 8.38 37.84
N VAL A 490 -46.48 8.13 39.14
CA VAL A 490 -47.02 6.88 39.68
C VAL A 490 -48.05 7.18 40.74
N ALA A 491 -49.16 6.43 40.70
CA ALA A 491 -50.22 6.50 41.71
C ALA A 491 -50.42 5.09 42.26
N PRO A 492 -49.77 4.69 43.37
CA PRO A 492 -49.77 3.31 43.84
C PRO A 492 -51.15 2.79 44.28
N GLY A 493 -52.14 3.67 44.42
CA GLY A 493 -53.54 3.32 44.69
C GLY A 493 -54.48 3.43 43.49
N ASN A 494 -53.97 3.75 42.29
CA ASN A 494 -54.77 3.88 41.07
C ASN A 494 -54.33 2.85 40.01
N HIS A 495 -55.26 2.35 39.19
CA HIS A 495 -54.87 1.55 38.03
C HIS A 495 -54.17 2.45 37.00
N SER A 496 -53.37 1.83 36.13
CA SER A 496 -52.77 2.55 35.00
C SER A 496 -53.71 2.52 33.79
N PRO A 497 -53.81 3.62 33.02
CA PRO A 497 -54.63 3.66 31.82
C PRO A 497 -54.30 2.57 30.81
N GLN A 498 -55.34 1.96 30.26
CA GLN A 498 -55.25 1.01 29.15
C GLN A 498 -55.44 1.76 27.84
N LEU A 499 -54.40 1.79 27.00
CA LEU A 499 -54.43 2.35 25.65
C LEU A 499 -54.33 1.20 24.63
N THR A 500 -55.16 1.22 23.59
CA THR A 500 -55.09 0.26 22.48
C THR A 500 -55.12 1.01 21.15
N LEU A 501 -54.13 0.75 20.29
CA LEU A 501 -54.06 1.32 18.95
C LEU A 501 -54.54 0.35 17.87
N THR A 502 -55.18 0.91 16.84
CA THR A 502 -55.41 0.27 15.54
C THR A 502 -54.51 0.95 14.52
N THR A 503 -53.56 0.19 13.97
CA THR A 503 -52.52 0.70 13.05
C THR A 503 -52.76 0.17 11.62
N PRO A 504 -52.11 0.75 10.60
CA PRO A 504 -52.08 0.20 9.24
C PRO A 504 -51.42 -1.18 9.09
N GLY A 505 -50.88 -1.76 10.17
CA GLY A 505 -50.06 -2.98 10.17
C GLY A 505 -48.56 -2.69 10.22
N ASP A 506 -47.81 -3.55 10.91
CA ASP A 506 -46.39 -3.34 11.24
C ASP A 506 -45.44 -3.49 10.04
N THR A 507 -45.92 -4.10 8.95
CA THR A 507 -45.15 -4.32 7.71
C THR A 507 -45.53 -3.38 6.57
N THR A 508 -46.52 -2.51 6.78
CA THR A 508 -46.99 -1.56 5.76
C THR A 508 -45.96 -0.46 5.54
N THR A 509 -45.60 -0.23 4.27
CA THR A 509 -44.66 0.83 3.86
C THR A 509 -45.34 1.91 3.00
N PHE A 510 -44.82 3.12 3.08
CA PHE A 510 -45.45 4.31 2.51
C PHE A 510 -44.52 5.02 1.52
N ALA A 511 -45.07 5.43 0.37
CA ALA A 511 -44.40 6.36 -0.52
C ALA A 511 -44.56 7.80 -0.01
N VAL A 512 -43.68 8.71 -0.43
CA VAL A 512 -43.78 10.14 -0.12
C VAL A 512 -45.19 10.67 -0.45
N GLY A 513 -45.81 11.37 0.49
CA GLY A 513 -47.16 11.93 0.37
C GLY A 513 -48.32 10.94 0.62
N GLN A 514 -48.07 9.64 0.76
CA GLN A 514 -49.12 8.66 1.10
C GLN A 514 -49.62 8.87 2.54
N GLN A 515 -50.93 8.84 2.79
CA GLN A 515 -51.49 9.03 4.13
C GLN A 515 -51.20 7.85 5.07
N VAL A 516 -50.67 8.15 6.26
CA VAL A 516 -50.56 7.24 7.40
C VAL A 516 -51.70 7.56 8.37
N GLY A 517 -52.67 6.65 8.51
CA GLY A 517 -53.84 6.84 9.37
C GLY A 517 -53.87 5.86 10.54
N LEU A 518 -54.13 6.36 11.75
CA LEU A 518 -54.19 5.60 13.00
C LEU A 518 -55.47 5.89 13.76
N SER A 519 -55.91 4.95 14.59
CA SER A 519 -56.96 5.16 15.58
C SER A 519 -56.65 4.46 16.90
N GLY A 520 -57.36 4.81 17.96
CA GLY A 520 -57.18 4.16 19.25
C GLY A 520 -58.35 4.35 20.21
N THR A 521 -58.38 3.52 21.25
CA THR A 521 -59.30 3.60 22.38
C THR A 521 -58.50 3.60 23.68
N ALA A 522 -58.93 4.39 24.66
CA ALA A 522 -58.29 4.43 25.97
C ALA A 522 -59.32 4.38 27.10
N THR A 523 -59.05 3.55 28.11
CA THR A 523 -59.90 3.39 29.30
C THR A 523 -59.07 3.29 30.56
N ASP A 524 -59.60 3.76 31.67
CA ASP A 524 -59.07 3.54 33.00
C ASP A 524 -60.18 3.01 33.93
N ALA A 525 -59.82 2.22 34.96
CA ALA A 525 -60.81 1.55 35.79
C ALA A 525 -61.58 2.53 36.69
N GLU A 526 -60.93 3.63 37.09
CA GLU A 526 -61.47 4.68 37.93
C GLU A 526 -62.11 5.81 37.11
N ASP A 527 -61.54 6.14 35.94
CA ASP A 527 -61.99 7.29 35.11
C ASP A 527 -62.87 6.93 33.90
N GLY A 528 -62.98 5.65 33.53
CA GLY A 528 -63.73 5.23 32.35
C GLY A 528 -63.02 5.61 31.05
N SER A 529 -63.74 6.14 30.05
CA SER A 529 -63.14 6.47 28.74
C SER A 529 -62.30 7.73 28.81
N LEU A 530 -61.07 7.67 28.31
CA LEU A 530 -60.12 8.77 28.35
C LEU A 530 -59.81 9.33 26.95
N PRO A 531 -59.57 10.65 26.80
CA PRO A 531 -59.20 11.25 25.52
C PRO A 531 -57.74 10.92 25.15
N ILE A 532 -57.50 10.64 23.86
CA ILE A 532 -56.17 10.39 23.32
C ILE A 532 -55.59 11.68 22.73
N THR A 533 -54.33 11.96 23.06
CA THR A 533 -53.51 13.00 22.42
C THR A 533 -52.48 12.33 21.52
N TRP A 534 -52.28 12.85 20.32
CA TRP A 534 -51.34 12.35 19.32
C TRP A 534 -50.22 13.34 19.08
N THR A 535 -49.01 12.83 18.92
CA THR A 535 -47.88 13.55 18.36
C THR A 535 -47.29 12.76 17.20
N SER A 536 -46.69 13.46 16.24
CA SER A 536 -45.88 12.85 15.20
C SER A 536 -44.45 13.35 15.28
N THR A 537 -43.50 12.54 14.84
CA THR A 537 -42.08 12.89 14.73
C THR A 537 -41.55 12.33 13.41
N VAL A 538 -40.89 13.16 12.63
CA VAL A 538 -40.10 12.68 11.49
C VAL A 538 -38.71 12.34 12.03
N ARG A 539 -38.30 11.08 11.94
CA ARG A 539 -36.92 10.68 12.22
C ARG A 539 -36.17 10.52 10.91
N HIS A 540 -35.16 11.35 10.75
CA HIS A 540 -34.22 11.34 9.63
C HIS A 540 -33.02 10.50 10.04
N CYS A 541 -32.74 9.41 9.32
CA CYS A 541 -31.76 8.40 9.71
C CYS A 541 -30.90 7.99 8.50
N PRO A 542 -29.85 8.77 8.16
CA PRO A 542 -28.91 8.40 7.10
C PRO A 542 -28.21 7.07 7.42
N SER A 543 -28.08 6.79 8.72
CA SER A 543 -27.87 5.49 9.33
C SER A 543 -28.61 5.49 10.67
N GLU A 544 -28.91 4.32 11.24
CA GLU A 544 -29.53 4.26 12.58
C GLU A 544 -28.69 4.98 13.65
N ALA A 545 -27.37 5.11 13.43
CA ALA A 545 -26.45 5.79 14.33
C ALA A 545 -26.44 7.32 14.22
N THR A 546 -27.01 7.89 13.15
CA THR A 546 -27.02 9.33 12.89
C THR A 546 -28.43 9.90 12.86
N CYS A 547 -29.38 9.18 13.45
CA CYS A 547 -30.77 9.58 13.52
C CYS A 547 -30.93 10.92 14.25
N HIS A 548 -31.72 11.82 13.69
CA HIS A 548 -32.23 12.98 14.41
C HIS A 548 -33.72 13.17 14.14
N ALA A 549 -34.39 13.86 15.06
CA ALA A 549 -35.84 13.97 15.08
C ALA A 549 -36.29 15.41 14.81
N HIS A 550 -37.28 15.57 13.94
CA HIS A 550 -38.03 16.79 13.76
C HIS A 550 -39.45 16.59 14.32
N PRO A 551 -39.91 17.44 15.24
CA PRO A 551 -41.27 17.35 15.75
C PRO A 551 -42.25 17.64 14.61
N GLY A 552 -43.26 16.77 14.47
CA GLY A 552 -44.34 16.93 13.51
C GLY A 552 -45.59 17.57 14.13
N VAL A 553 -46.71 17.40 13.45
CA VAL A 553 -48.02 17.89 13.92
C VAL A 553 -48.63 16.94 14.95
N GLY A 554 -49.42 17.49 15.87
CA GLY A 554 -50.18 16.73 16.86
C GLY A 554 -51.68 16.91 16.71
N GLY A 555 -52.46 16.14 17.47
CA GLY A 555 -53.92 16.21 17.46
C GLY A 555 -54.54 15.55 18.69
N THR A 556 -55.86 15.65 18.82
CA THR A 556 -56.61 14.96 19.88
C THR A 556 -57.81 14.22 19.28
N GLY A 557 -58.23 13.14 19.92
CA GLY A 557 -59.38 12.33 19.50
C GLY A 557 -59.02 10.89 19.13
N ALA A 558 -60.05 10.13 18.75
CA ALA A 558 -59.94 8.69 18.52
C ALA A 558 -59.16 8.31 17.25
N SER A 559 -58.86 9.25 16.34
CA SER A 559 -58.14 9.00 15.10
C SER A 559 -57.22 10.15 14.72
N PHE A 560 -56.10 9.84 14.07
CA PHE A 560 -55.09 10.80 13.60
C PHE A 560 -54.49 10.35 12.27
N ALA A 561 -54.21 11.28 11.35
CA ALA A 561 -53.60 10.95 10.06
C ALA A 561 -52.67 12.06 9.55
N GLN A 562 -51.61 11.67 8.84
CA GLN A 562 -50.66 12.60 8.22
C GLN A 562 -50.03 11.98 6.95
N PRO A 563 -49.72 12.78 5.90
CA PRO A 563 -48.95 12.27 4.77
C PRO A 563 -47.52 11.89 5.17
N PHE A 564 -46.98 10.84 4.56
CA PHE A 564 -45.59 10.43 4.71
C PHE A 564 -44.66 11.52 4.16
N THR A 565 -43.58 11.80 4.89
CA THR A 565 -42.64 12.89 4.57
C THR A 565 -41.87 12.63 3.28
N ASP A 566 -41.40 13.70 2.64
CA ASP A 566 -40.57 13.69 1.43
C ASP A 566 -39.07 13.53 1.71
N HIS A 567 -38.69 13.23 2.95
CA HIS A 567 -37.31 12.97 3.32
C HIS A 567 -36.84 11.58 2.88
N PRO A 568 -35.69 11.48 2.17
CA PRO A 568 -35.23 10.28 1.47
C PRO A 568 -34.88 9.09 2.39
N ASP A 569 -34.45 9.35 3.62
CA ASP A 569 -33.87 8.43 4.61
C ASP A 569 -34.68 8.38 5.93
N SER A 570 -35.98 8.69 5.84
CA SER A 570 -36.77 8.98 7.04
C SER A 570 -37.89 7.98 7.31
N ARG A 571 -38.20 7.84 8.60
CA ARG A 571 -39.40 7.20 9.11
C ARG A 571 -40.24 8.20 9.89
N MET A 572 -41.53 7.93 10.01
CA MET A 572 -42.42 8.75 10.86
C MET A 572 -42.88 7.95 12.06
N GLU A 573 -42.85 8.57 13.23
CA GLU A 573 -43.29 7.98 14.48
C GLU A 573 -44.52 8.73 14.99
N PHE A 574 -45.56 7.98 15.33
CA PHE A 574 -46.84 8.50 15.79
C PHE A 574 -47.08 8.01 17.21
N THR A 575 -47.03 8.89 18.20
CA THR A 575 -47.23 8.55 19.61
C THR A 575 -48.62 8.98 20.05
N ALA A 576 -49.41 8.03 20.51
CA ALA A 576 -50.63 8.26 21.25
C ALA A 576 -50.33 8.27 22.75
N THR A 577 -50.85 9.27 23.46
CA THR A 577 -50.72 9.42 24.90
C THR A 577 -52.09 9.65 25.52
N VAL A 578 -52.34 8.97 26.63
CA VAL A 578 -53.49 9.16 27.51
C VAL A 578 -53.00 9.50 28.92
N THR A 579 -53.76 10.32 29.65
CA THR A 579 -53.49 10.68 31.05
C THR A 579 -54.78 10.54 31.84
N ASP A 580 -54.73 9.85 32.98
CA ASP A 580 -55.85 9.70 33.92
C ASP A 580 -55.99 10.92 34.85
N SER A 581 -56.96 10.89 35.75
CA SER A 581 -57.19 11.94 36.74
C SER A 581 -56.14 11.96 37.87
N ALA A 582 -55.41 10.86 38.08
CA ALA A 582 -54.29 10.76 39.02
C ALA A 582 -52.95 11.25 38.43
N GLY A 583 -52.92 11.60 37.14
CA GLY A 583 -51.74 12.08 36.43
C GLY A 583 -50.84 10.97 35.85
N VAL A 584 -51.25 9.70 35.93
CA VAL A 584 -50.55 8.55 35.34
C VAL A 584 -50.80 8.55 33.83
N LYS A 585 -49.73 8.28 33.05
CA LYS A 585 -49.78 8.28 31.59
C LYS A 585 -49.54 6.89 31.03
N ALA A 586 -50.29 6.54 29.99
CA ALA A 586 -49.95 5.44 29.10
C ALA A 586 -49.71 5.99 27.70
N SER A 587 -48.71 5.46 26.99
CA SER A 587 -48.40 5.85 25.61
C SER A 587 -48.05 4.65 24.75
N GLN A 588 -48.37 4.73 23.45
CA GLN A 588 -47.96 3.76 22.44
C GLN A 588 -47.49 4.50 21.19
N THR A 589 -46.44 4.01 20.55
CA THR A 589 -45.86 4.60 19.33
C THR A 589 -45.97 3.64 18.16
N TYR A 590 -46.51 4.10 17.04
CA TYR A 590 -46.45 3.40 15.75
C TYR A 590 -45.36 4.01 14.86
N VAL A 591 -44.57 3.16 14.20
CA VAL A 591 -43.50 3.59 13.29
C VAL A 591 -43.92 3.29 11.86
N ALA A 592 -44.22 4.34 11.08
CA ALA A 592 -44.44 4.23 9.65
C ALA A 592 -43.10 4.19 8.92
N ARG A 593 -42.86 3.13 8.14
CA ARG A 593 -41.62 2.93 7.37
C ARG A 593 -41.79 3.35 5.90
N PRO A 594 -40.74 3.89 5.27
CA PRO A 594 -40.79 4.24 3.86
C PRO A 594 -40.85 2.99 2.98
N ARG A 595 -41.42 3.13 1.78
CA ARG A 595 -41.18 2.21 0.68
C ARG A 595 -39.95 2.70 -0.07
N GLU A 596 -38.90 1.90 -0.12
CA GLU A 596 -37.61 2.33 -0.63
C GLU A 596 -37.22 1.60 -1.92
N HIS A 597 -36.43 2.27 -2.75
CA HIS A 597 -35.77 1.69 -3.93
C HIS A 597 -34.28 1.98 -3.89
N ARG A 598 -33.47 1.09 -4.49
CA ARG A 598 -32.02 1.24 -4.52
C ARG A 598 -31.60 2.22 -5.61
N ILE A 599 -30.81 3.21 -5.22
CA ILE A 599 -30.14 4.12 -6.14
C ILE A 599 -28.67 3.74 -6.18
N THR A 600 -28.09 3.63 -7.38
CA THR A 600 -26.67 3.30 -7.58
C THR A 600 -26.01 4.27 -8.55
N LEU A 601 -24.89 4.85 -8.15
CA LEU A 601 -24.06 5.73 -8.98
C LEU A 601 -22.89 4.95 -9.57
N VAL A 602 -22.64 5.11 -10.87
CA VAL A 602 -21.49 4.51 -11.59
C VAL A 602 -20.83 5.53 -12.50
N SER A 603 -19.60 5.29 -12.95
CA SER A 603 -18.88 6.22 -13.83
C SER A 603 -18.07 5.52 -14.92
N THR A 604 -17.85 6.19 -16.05
CA THR A 604 -17.07 5.65 -17.19
C THR A 604 -15.57 5.61 -16.92
N GLN A 605 -15.09 6.41 -15.97
CA GLN A 605 -13.76 6.34 -15.38
C GLN A 605 -13.90 6.30 -13.85
N PRO A 606 -13.01 5.63 -13.11
CA PRO A 606 -13.07 5.60 -11.65
C PRO A 606 -13.19 7.02 -11.07
N ALA A 607 -14.28 7.29 -10.35
CA ALA A 607 -14.60 8.60 -9.78
C ALA A 607 -15.29 8.43 -8.43
N ALA A 608 -15.07 9.38 -7.50
CA ALA A 608 -15.70 9.39 -6.19
C ALA A 608 -17.09 10.04 -6.28
N LEU A 609 -18.09 9.29 -6.76
CA LEU A 609 -19.48 9.75 -6.81
C LEU A 609 -20.09 9.78 -5.42
N SER A 610 -21.13 10.60 -5.20
CA SER A 610 -21.79 10.69 -3.90
C SER A 610 -23.28 10.96 -4.01
N ILE A 611 -24.03 10.42 -3.05
CA ILE A 611 -25.39 10.81 -2.69
C ILE A 611 -25.26 11.59 -1.37
N PRO A 612 -25.13 12.94 -1.38
CA PRO A 612 -24.75 13.69 -0.20
C PRO A 612 -25.71 13.53 0.99
N VAL A 613 -27.01 13.47 0.73
CA VAL A 613 -28.03 13.33 1.78
C VAL A 613 -27.93 11.98 2.51
N GLU A 614 -27.42 10.94 1.83
CA GLU A 614 -27.22 9.60 2.36
C GLU A 614 -25.79 9.41 2.90
N GLY A 615 -25.17 10.48 3.40
CA GLY A 615 -23.80 10.43 3.93
C GLY A 615 -22.71 10.30 2.85
N GLY A 616 -23.03 10.62 1.60
CA GLY A 616 -22.06 10.66 0.50
C GLY A 616 -21.72 9.28 -0.09
N VAL A 617 -22.54 8.26 0.16
CA VAL A 617 -22.38 6.92 -0.41
C VAL A 617 -22.69 6.90 -1.91
N THR A 618 -22.25 5.86 -2.63
CA THR A 618 -22.57 5.66 -4.06
C THR A 618 -23.80 4.78 -4.28
N THR A 619 -24.31 4.17 -3.22
CA THR A 619 -25.55 3.38 -3.26
C THR A 619 -26.31 3.52 -1.96
N ALA A 620 -27.62 3.75 -2.05
CA ALA A 620 -28.50 3.90 -0.89
C ALA A 620 -29.91 3.37 -1.20
N MET A 621 -30.65 2.99 -0.16
CA MET A 621 -32.09 2.79 -0.24
C MET A 621 -32.74 4.14 0.03
N VAL A 622 -33.62 4.59 -0.86
CA VAL A 622 -34.24 5.91 -0.75
C VAL A 622 -35.75 5.80 -0.95
N ALA A 623 -36.51 6.55 -0.16
CA ALA A 623 -37.97 6.56 -0.21
C ALA A 623 -38.53 6.88 -1.62
N GLU A 624 -39.50 6.09 -2.07
CA GLU A 624 -40.24 6.27 -3.32
C GLU A 624 -40.90 7.66 -3.36
N GLY A 625 -40.58 8.44 -4.39
CA GLY A 625 -41.06 9.81 -4.56
C GLY A 625 -40.20 10.90 -3.89
N ALA A 626 -39.18 10.55 -3.10
CA ALA A 626 -38.24 11.52 -2.54
C ALA A 626 -37.34 12.13 -3.64
N SER A 627 -36.90 13.36 -3.44
CA SER A 627 -35.99 14.07 -4.36
C SER A 627 -34.72 14.52 -3.65
N PHE A 628 -33.56 14.29 -4.26
CA PHE A 628 -32.25 14.60 -3.67
C PHE A 628 -31.16 14.81 -4.73
N ASP A 629 -30.04 15.42 -4.34
CA ASP A 629 -28.88 15.63 -5.20
C ASP A 629 -27.97 14.39 -5.30
N VAL A 630 -27.41 14.16 -6.48
CA VAL A 630 -26.24 13.29 -6.67
C VAL A 630 -25.09 14.10 -7.24
N GLU A 631 -23.86 13.77 -6.85
CA GLU A 631 -22.67 14.52 -7.24
C GLU A 631 -21.58 13.63 -7.85
N ALA A 632 -20.87 14.20 -8.82
CA ALA A 632 -19.68 13.65 -9.45
C ALA A 632 -18.56 14.70 -9.43
N PRO A 633 -17.32 14.35 -9.08
CA PRO A 633 -16.22 15.31 -9.06
C PRO A 633 -15.85 15.77 -10.47
N ALA A 634 -15.31 16.99 -10.61
CA ALA A 634 -14.89 17.51 -11.92
C ALA A 634 -13.76 16.68 -12.57
N LEU A 635 -13.00 15.94 -11.76
CA LEU A 635 -11.93 15.04 -12.18
C LEU A 635 -12.15 13.62 -11.64
N GLY A 636 -11.72 12.62 -12.41
CA GLY A 636 -11.65 11.23 -11.97
C GLY A 636 -10.59 11.02 -10.88
N VAL A 637 -10.53 9.81 -10.33
CA VAL A 637 -9.56 9.40 -9.30
C VAL A 637 -8.12 9.49 -9.80
N ASP A 638 -7.91 9.35 -11.11
CA ASP A 638 -6.61 9.54 -11.76
C ASP A 638 -6.12 11.01 -11.74
N GLY A 639 -6.95 11.94 -11.30
CA GLY A 639 -6.64 13.37 -11.22
C GLY A 639 -6.55 14.07 -12.58
N VAL A 640 -6.82 13.37 -13.68
CA VAL A 640 -6.60 13.89 -15.04
C VAL A 640 -7.78 13.66 -15.98
N SER A 641 -8.59 12.63 -15.76
CA SER A 641 -9.84 12.42 -16.50
C SER A 641 -10.87 13.46 -16.11
N LYS A 642 -11.56 14.09 -17.07
CA LYS A 642 -12.47 15.22 -16.82
C LYS A 642 -13.93 14.84 -16.98
N PHE A 643 -14.76 15.23 -16.01
CA PHE A 643 -16.21 15.02 -16.07
C PHE A 643 -16.81 15.77 -17.27
N THR A 644 -17.69 15.10 -18.00
CA THR A 644 -18.38 15.64 -19.19
C THR A 644 -19.90 15.70 -19.07
N GLY A 645 -20.49 14.99 -18.10
CA GLY A 645 -21.92 15.02 -17.82
C GLY A 645 -22.50 13.68 -17.35
N TRP A 646 -23.71 13.72 -16.82
CA TRP A 646 -24.47 12.52 -16.47
C TRP A 646 -25.16 11.91 -17.70
N GLN A 647 -25.13 10.60 -17.85
CA GLN A 647 -25.80 9.89 -18.95
C GLN A 647 -27.31 10.11 -18.88
N GLY A 648 -27.88 10.73 -19.92
CA GLY A 648 -29.30 11.10 -19.96
C GLY A 648 -29.70 12.24 -19.01
N GLY A 649 -28.70 12.88 -18.37
CA GLY A 649 -28.87 13.94 -17.37
C GLY A 649 -28.13 15.24 -17.74
N PRO A 650 -27.83 16.08 -16.74
CA PRO A 650 -27.18 17.37 -16.97
C PRO A 650 -25.67 17.25 -17.16
N THR A 651 -25.06 18.31 -17.69
CA THR A 651 -23.58 18.46 -17.81
C THR A 651 -22.94 19.09 -16.57
N THR A 652 -23.73 19.41 -15.54
CA THR A 652 -23.24 19.85 -14.24
C THR A 652 -22.82 18.66 -13.40
N THR A 653 -21.88 18.88 -12.49
CA THR A 653 -21.39 17.85 -11.55
C THR A 653 -22.46 17.37 -10.59
N THR A 654 -23.50 18.19 -10.36
CA THR A 654 -24.64 17.87 -9.49
C THR A 654 -25.90 17.64 -10.31
N TRP A 655 -26.74 16.69 -9.89
CA TRP A 655 -28.05 16.39 -10.48
C TRP A 655 -29.10 16.08 -9.40
N VAL A 656 -30.20 16.85 -9.34
CA VAL A 656 -31.38 16.52 -8.52
C VAL A 656 -32.18 15.40 -9.20
N VAL A 657 -32.41 14.30 -8.50
CA VAL A 657 -33.14 13.12 -8.97
C VAL A 657 -34.31 12.81 -8.05
N THR A 658 -35.46 12.41 -8.63
CA THR A 658 -36.62 11.90 -7.88
C THR A 658 -36.71 10.39 -8.02
N VAL A 659 -36.87 9.68 -6.90
CA VAL A 659 -36.97 8.20 -6.90
C VAL A 659 -38.28 7.75 -7.53
N GLY A 660 -38.18 6.87 -8.52
CA GLY A 660 -39.32 6.22 -9.15
C GLY A 660 -39.87 5.04 -8.34
N THR A 661 -40.60 4.15 -9.01
CA THR A 661 -41.21 2.95 -8.40
C THR A 661 -40.33 1.69 -8.53
N SER A 662 -39.05 1.86 -8.84
CA SER A 662 -38.06 0.79 -8.99
C SER A 662 -36.64 1.31 -8.77
N ASP A 663 -35.69 0.39 -8.55
CA ASP A 663 -34.26 0.68 -8.49
C ASP A 663 -33.74 1.47 -9.71
N MET A 664 -32.74 2.32 -9.50
CA MET A 664 -32.17 3.21 -10.53
C MET A 664 -30.63 3.14 -10.54
N THR A 665 -30.02 3.26 -11.73
CA THR A 665 -28.58 3.43 -11.90
C THR A 665 -28.28 4.71 -12.70
N LEU A 666 -27.41 5.57 -12.16
CA LEU A 666 -27.03 6.85 -12.76
C LEU A 666 -25.55 6.83 -13.12
N THR A 667 -25.20 7.18 -14.38
CA THR A 667 -23.83 7.07 -14.90
C THR A 667 -23.19 8.45 -15.12
N ALA A 668 -22.06 8.73 -14.47
CA ALA A 668 -21.23 9.91 -14.72
C ALA A 668 -20.18 9.66 -15.81
N ASN A 669 -20.10 10.52 -16.82
CA ASN A 669 -19.16 10.38 -17.93
C ASN A 669 -17.89 11.21 -17.71
N TYR A 670 -16.74 10.64 -18.06
CA TYR A 670 -15.41 11.26 -17.98
C TYR A 670 -14.60 11.02 -19.27
N ASP A 671 -13.89 12.06 -19.73
CA ASP A 671 -12.93 12.02 -20.83
C ASP A 671 -11.50 11.82 -20.28
N THR A 672 -10.81 10.76 -20.70
CA THR A 672 -9.39 10.51 -20.40
C THR A 672 -8.48 11.60 -20.99
N PRO A 673 -7.19 11.70 -20.61
CA PRO A 673 -6.26 12.61 -21.27
C PRO A 673 -6.13 12.41 -22.79
N ILE A 674 -6.28 11.15 -23.26
CA ILE A 674 -6.31 10.83 -24.69
C ILE A 674 -7.58 11.38 -25.32
N ASP A 675 -8.74 11.15 -24.71
CA ASP A 675 -10.02 11.69 -25.18
C ASP A 675 -9.99 13.22 -25.20
N GLN A 676 -9.51 13.87 -24.15
CA GLN A 676 -9.36 15.33 -24.07
C GLN A 676 -8.49 15.87 -25.21
N ARG A 677 -7.30 15.28 -25.43
CA ARG A 677 -6.39 15.71 -26.50
C ARG A 677 -7.02 15.51 -27.88
N TYR A 678 -7.63 14.36 -28.10
CA TYR A 678 -8.28 14.02 -29.36
C TYR A 678 -9.50 14.92 -29.63
N ASN A 679 -10.36 15.15 -28.63
CA ASN A 679 -11.57 15.97 -28.73
C ASN A 679 -11.28 17.47 -28.86
N ALA A 680 -10.18 17.96 -28.29
CA ALA A 680 -9.78 19.37 -28.39
C ALA A 680 -9.09 19.73 -29.73
N ASP A 681 -8.43 18.79 -30.41
CA ASP A 681 -7.58 19.09 -31.58
C ASP A 681 -8.16 18.50 -32.89
N ALA A 682 -8.85 19.35 -33.65
CA ALA A 682 -9.49 18.94 -34.92
C ALA A 682 -8.47 18.50 -35.99
N ALA A 683 -7.27 19.08 -36.00
CA ALA A 683 -6.21 18.68 -36.93
C ALA A 683 -5.66 17.29 -36.57
N LEU A 684 -5.49 17.01 -35.28
CA LEU A 684 -5.12 15.69 -34.79
C LEU A 684 -6.16 14.62 -35.15
N ARG A 685 -7.45 14.91 -35.00
CA ARG A 685 -8.53 13.98 -35.42
C ARG A 685 -8.49 13.67 -36.90
N THR A 686 -8.25 14.69 -37.73
CA THR A 686 -8.08 14.50 -39.18
C THR A 686 -6.85 13.64 -39.47
N LYS A 687 -5.75 13.86 -38.74
CA LYS A 687 -4.50 13.12 -38.91
C LYS A 687 -4.62 11.66 -38.49
N LEU A 688 -5.15 11.37 -37.31
CA LEU A 688 -5.23 10.02 -36.74
C LEU A 688 -6.46 9.23 -37.22
N GLY A 689 -7.54 9.90 -37.63
CA GLY A 689 -8.82 9.26 -37.94
C GLY A 689 -9.57 8.81 -36.69
N ALA A 690 -10.61 7.99 -36.86
CA ALA A 690 -11.42 7.48 -35.75
C ALA A 690 -10.64 6.47 -34.89
N PRO A 691 -10.97 6.33 -33.59
CA PRO A 691 -10.44 5.25 -32.76
C PRO A 691 -10.88 3.89 -33.32
N THR A 692 -10.00 2.89 -33.23
CA THR A 692 -10.22 1.53 -33.76
C THR A 692 -10.26 0.46 -32.67
N ALA A 693 -9.89 0.83 -31.44
CA ALA A 693 -9.93 -0.01 -30.26
C ALA A 693 -10.24 0.83 -29.02
N ALA A 694 -10.61 0.15 -27.92
CA ALA A 694 -10.68 0.77 -26.61
C ALA A 694 -9.30 1.25 -26.15
N GLU A 695 -9.28 2.20 -25.22
CA GLU A 695 -8.05 2.57 -24.54
C GLU A 695 -7.50 1.41 -23.71
N VAL A 696 -6.19 1.26 -23.71
CA VAL A 696 -5.48 0.25 -22.93
C VAL A 696 -4.58 0.96 -21.95
N THR A 697 -4.62 0.52 -20.69
CA THR A 697 -3.66 0.90 -19.65
C THR A 697 -2.62 -0.20 -19.52
N ASP A 698 -1.35 0.14 -19.72
CA ASP A 698 -0.20 -0.78 -19.62
C ASP A 698 0.84 -0.16 -18.68
N GLY A 699 0.81 -0.58 -17.41
CA GLY A 699 1.53 0.08 -16.32
C GLY A 699 1.15 1.56 -16.20
N ALA A 700 2.15 2.45 -16.24
CA ALA A 700 1.98 3.89 -16.08
C ALA A 700 1.59 4.64 -17.38
N VAL A 701 1.29 3.93 -18.46
CA VAL A 701 1.03 4.54 -19.78
C VAL A 701 -0.26 4.02 -20.36
N HIS A 702 -1.05 4.96 -20.85
CA HIS A 702 -2.31 4.71 -21.52
C HIS A 702 -2.11 4.87 -23.01
N TYR A 703 -2.74 4.04 -23.82
CA TYR A 703 -2.71 4.24 -25.27
C TYR A 703 -3.98 3.78 -25.94
N ARG A 704 -4.27 4.41 -27.07
CA ARG A 704 -5.41 4.04 -27.92
C ARG A 704 -4.98 4.02 -29.39
N ALA A 705 -5.42 2.99 -30.09
CA ALA A 705 -5.20 2.86 -31.53
C ALA A 705 -6.26 3.64 -32.32
N TYR A 706 -5.78 4.36 -33.34
CA TYR A 706 -6.58 5.10 -34.31
C TYR A 706 -6.24 4.62 -35.72
N ALA A 707 -7.09 4.95 -36.69
CA ALA A 707 -6.94 4.47 -38.07
C ALA A 707 -5.53 4.69 -38.67
N ASN A 708 -4.87 5.81 -38.36
CA ASN A 708 -3.58 6.18 -38.94
C ASN A 708 -2.43 6.32 -37.92
N GLY A 709 -2.63 5.89 -36.67
CA GLY A 709 -1.59 5.99 -35.63
C GLY A 709 -2.11 5.68 -34.24
N ASN A 710 -1.24 5.80 -33.24
CA ASN A 710 -1.60 5.61 -31.84
C ASN A 710 -1.37 6.90 -31.05
N LEU A 711 -2.27 7.23 -30.13
CA LEU A 711 -1.98 8.19 -29.06
C LEU A 711 -1.55 7.42 -27.82
N TYR A 712 -0.50 7.91 -27.19
CA TYR A 712 0.03 7.44 -25.92
C TYR A 712 -0.03 8.59 -24.93
N TRP A 713 -0.41 8.32 -23.70
CA TRP A 713 -0.34 9.27 -22.61
C TRP A 713 0.43 8.67 -21.45
N SER A 714 1.40 9.42 -20.94
CA SER A 714 2.03 9.18 -19.65
C SER A 714 2.04 10.47 -18.85
N ALA A 715 2.13 10.40 -17.53
CA ALA A 715 2.28 11.59 -16.70
C ALA A 715 3.54 12.41 -17.06
N ALA A 716 4.62 11.73 -17.47
CA ALA A 716 5.90 12.37 -17.81
C ALA A 716 5.89 13.11 -19.16
N THR A 717 5.21 12.55 -20.17
CA THR A 717 5.28 13.06 -21.55
C THR A 717 3.98 13.69 -22.04
N GLY A 718 2.88 13.53 -21.29
CA GLY A 718 1.54 13.89 -21.72
C GLY A 718 1.08 13.07 -22.93
N ALA A 719 0.00 13.49 -23.58
CA ALA A 719 -0.52 12.81 -24.76
C ALA A 719 0.35 13.10 -25.99
N LYS A 720 0.95 12.07 -26.58
CA LYS A 720 1.83 12.11 -27.75
C LYS A 720 1.41 11.06 -28.76
N TYR A 721 1.42 11.40 -30.04
CA TYR A 721 1.07 10.44 -31.10
C TYR A 721 2.30 9.88 -31.83
N VAL A 722 2.20 8.62 -32.21
CA VAL A 722 3.16 7.94 -33.08
C VAL A 722 2.43 7.47 -34.34
N THR A 723 2.96 7.83 -35.50
CA THR A 723 2.39 7.49 -36.82
C THR A 723 3.37 6.67 -37.65
N ALA A 724 2.87 6.03 -38.72
CA ALA A 724 3.72 5.30 -39.65
C ALA A 724 4.74 6.23 -40.35
N PRO A 725 5.93 5.73 -40.73
CA PRO A 725 6.41 4.34 -40.57
C PRO A 725 7.00 4.03 -39.18
N ILE A 726 7.20 5.04 -38.33
CA ILE A 726 7.83 4.87 -37.01
C ILE A 726 7.00 3.97 -36.10
N LEU A 727 5.67 4.12 -36.11
CA LEU A 727 4.78 3.27 -35.29
C LEU A 727 4.97 1.78 -35.59
N ALA A 728 5.07 1.41 -36.88
CA ALA A 728 5.27 0.01 -37.26
C ALA A 728 6.58 -0.54 -36.72
N LYS A 729 7.65 0.27 -36.78
CA LYS A 729 8.96 -0.11 -36.22
C LYS A 729 8.93 -0.20 -34.70
N TYR A 730 8.31 0.77 -34.04
CA TYR A 730 8.17 0.82 -32.59
C TYR A 730 7.46 -0.43 -32.07
N LEU A 731 6.31 -0.79 -32.65
CA LEU A 731 5.56 -1.99 -32.27
C LEU A 731 6.35 -3.28 -32.54
N ALA A 732 7.03 -3.37 -33.69
CA ALA A 732 7.85 -4.54 -34.03
C ALA A 732 9.03 -4.77 -33.07
N LEU A 733 9.51 -3.71 -32.42
CA LEU A 733 10.57 -3.78 -31.41
C LEU A 733 10.06 -4.08 -29.99
N GLY A 734 8.76 -4.30 -29.80
CA GLY A 734 8.14 -4.54 -28.50
C GLY A 734 7.42 -3.32 -27.91
N GLY A 735 7.32 -2.22 -28.68
CA GLY A 735 6.58 -1.02 -28.33
C GLY A 735 7.02 -0.45 -26.98
N ILE A 736 6.04 -0.21 -26.13
CA ILE A 736 6.24 0.44 -24.84
C ILE A 736 7.15 -0.35 -23.89
N ASN A 737 7.02 -1.67 -23.90
CA ASN A 737 7.78 -2.55 -23.02
C ASN A 737 9.28 -2.57 -23.34
N ALA A 738 9.64 -2.25 -24.59
CA ALA A 738 11.04 -2.22 -25.02
C ALA A 738 11.64 -0.81 -25.06
N LEU A 739 10.85 0.19 -25.47
CA LEU A 739 11.36 1.52 -25.81
C LEU A 739 10.77 2.63 -24.92
N GLY A 740 9.75 2.34 -24.11
CA GLY A 740 9.07 3.33 -23.27
C GLY A 740 8.10 4.21 -24.05
N ALA A 741 7.52 5.21 -23.36
CA ALA A 741 6.54 6.12 -23.94
C ALA A 741 7.20 7.10 -24.93
N PRO A 742 6.49 7.57 -25.96
CA PRO A 742 6.97 8.65 -26.81
C PRO A 742 7.08 9.97 -26.04
N GLU A 743 8.20 10.67 -26.23
CA GLU A 743 8.46 11.99 -25.61
C GLU A 743 7.94 13.15 -26.47
N ASN A 744 7.85 12.93 -27.78
CA ASN A 744 7.35 13.89 -28.75
C ASN A 744 6.35 13.24 -29.72
N ASP A 745 5.51 14.07 -30.33
CA ASP A 745 4.66 13.67 -31.45
C ASP A 745 5.55 13.30 -32.64
N THR A 746 5.11 12.39 -33.52
CA THR A 746 5.86 12.14 -34.76
C THR A 746 6.04 13.45 -35.52
N THR A 747 7.27 13.95 -35.52
CA THR A 747 7.63 15.30 -35.96
C THR A 747 8.67 15.22 -37.06
N VAL A 748 8.66 16.21 -37.95
CA VAL A 748 9.68 16.35 -39.00
C VAL A 748 11.02 16.71 -38.36
N ALA A 749 12.08 16.02 -38.77
CA ALA A 749 13.43 16.28 -38.30
C ALA A 749 13.89 17.71 -38.65
N PRO A 750 14.77 18.34 -37.87
CA PRO A 750 15.19 19.73 -38.08
C PRO A 750 15.75 20.08 -39.47
N ASP A 751 16.28 19.11 -40.22
CA ASP A 751 16.74 19.32 -41.61
C ASP A 751 15.61 19.29 -42.65
N GLY A 752 14.38 18.95 -42.25
CA GLY A 752 13.21 18.88 -43.12
C GLY A 752 13.08 17.59 -43.94
N VAL A 753 13.93 16.58 -43.73
CA VAL A 753 13.99 15.39 -44.59
C VAL A 753 13.23 14.20 -44.02
N GLY A 754 13.46 13.87 -42.75
CA GLY A 754 12.89 12.70 -42.08
C GLY A 754 11.82 13.05 -41.05
N THR A 755 11.29 12.01 -40.41
CA THR A 755 10.51 12.14 -39.18
C THR A 755 11.17 11.37 -38.04
N TYR A 756 10.86 11.74 -36.81
CA TYR A 756 11.39 11.06 -35.64
C TYR A 756 10.46 11.07 -34.43
N ASN A 757 10.70 10.10 -33.55
CA ASN A 757 10.21 10.09 -32.18
C ASN A 757 11.38 9.71 -31.25
N HIS A 758 11.50 10.43 -30.13
CA HIS A 758 12.27 10.03 -28.96
C HIS A 758 11.36 9.25 -28.01
N PHE A 759 11.96 8.33 -27.26
CA PHE A 759 11.26 7.50 -26.30
C PHE A 759 12.01 7.43 -24.98
N THR A 760 11.24 7.26 -23.89
CA THR A 760 11.75 7.37 -22.52
C THR A 760 12.81 6.34 -22.13
N ALA A 761 12.93 5.21 -22.84
CA ALA A 761 14.00 4.23 -22.61
C ALA A 761 15.32 4.60 -23.33
N TRP A 762 15.70 5.88 -23.30
CA TRP A 762 16.95 6.39 -23.86
C TRP A 762 17.19 5.96 -25.33
N SER A 763 16.13 6.07 -26.13
CA SER A 763 16.12 5.59 -27.50
C SER A 763 15.40 6.54 -28.45
N SER A 764 15.63 6.36 -29.75
CA SER A 764 14.98 7.15 -30.79
C SER A 764 14.81 6.32 -32.05
N ILE A 765 13.72 6.58 -32.76
CA ILE A 765 13.50 6.04 -34.10
C ILE A 765 13.40 7.21 -35.06
N TYR A 766 14.26 7.18 -36.08
CA TYR A 766 14.25 8.14 -37.19
C TYR A 766 13.88 7.43 -38.47
N SER A 767 13.16 8.12 -39.36
CA SER A 767 12.78 7.57 -40.65
C SER A 767 12.91 8.58 -41.77
N THR A 768 13.47 8.15 -42.89
CA THR A 768 13.42 8.88 -44.17
C THR A 768 12.94 7.96 -45.27
N PRO A 769 12.45 8.49 -46.41
CA PRO A 769 12.16 7.66 -47.59
C PRO A 769 13.37 6.88 -48.10
N ALA A 770 14.59 7.41 -47.93
CA ALA A 770 15.81 6.78 -48.42
C ALA A 770 16.32 5.65 -47.51
N THR A 771 16.13 5.77 -46.20
CA THR A 771 16.71 4.84 -45.23
C THR A 771 15.69 3.92 -44.56
N GLY A 772 14.41 4.29 -44.49
CA GLY A 772 13.43 3.58 -43.66
C GLY A 772 13.54 3.93 -42.18
N ALA A 773 12.73 3.29 -41.32
CA ALA A 773 12.69 3.57 -39.88
C ALA A 773 13.68 2.70 -39.09
N HIS A 774 14.59 3.33 -38.35
CA HIS A 774 15.68 2.66 -37.63
C HIS A 774 15.84 3.15 -36.19
N LEU A 775 16.15 2.20 -35.30
CA LEU A 775 16.43 2.42 -33.89
C LEU A 775 17.87 2.87 -33.65
N ILE A 776 18.03 3.91 -32.84
CA ILE A 776 19.29 4.33 -32.24
C ILE A 776 19.07 4.50 -30.73
N LYS A 777 19.95 3.91 -29.92
CA LYS A 777 19.83 3.93 -28.46
C LYS A 777 21.20 4.05 -27.80
N GLY A 778 21.18 4.25 -26.49
CA GLY A 778 22.39 4.16 -25.67
C GLY A 778 23.50 5.14 -26.06
N LEU A 779 24.75 4.70 -25.86
CA LEU A 779 25.93 5.55 -26.08
C LEU A 779 26.19 5.87 -27.55
N ILE A 780 25.67 5.06 -28.50
CA ILE A 780 25.71 5.42 -29.92
C ILE A 780 24.76 6.59 -30.19
N ARG A 781 23.58 6.62 -29.57
CA ARG A 781 22.65 7.76 -29.62
C ARG A 781 23.29 9.03 -29.09
N ASP A 782 23.92 8.96 -27.92
CA ASP A 782 24.57 10.12 -27.31
C ASP A 782 25.73 10.63 -28.16
N LYS A 783 26.49 9.71 -28.77
CA LYS A 783 27.53 10.11 -29.72
C LYS A 783 26.97 10.79 -30.95
N TRP A 784 25.90 10.23 -31.51
CA TRP A 784 25.21 10.82 -32.66
C TRP A 784 24.65 12.20 -32.34
N GLN A 785 24.06 12.38 -31.16
CA GLN A 785 23.63 13.66 -30.62
C GLN A 785 24.78 14.67 -30.54
N ALA A 786 25.92 14.27 -29.96
CA ALA A 786 27.10 15.13 -29.84
C ALA A 786 27.68 15.56 -31.20
N LEU A 787 27.43 14.77 -32.25
CA LEU A 787 27.82 15.08 -33.63
C LEU A 787 26.80 15.94 -34.37
N GLY A 788 25.71 16.36 -33.72
CA GLY A 788 24.67 17.20 -34.34
C GLY A 788 23.55 16.40 -35.01
N TRP A 789 23.28 15.17 -34.53
CA TRP A 789 22.17 14.33 -35.01
C TRP A 789 22.20 14.10 -36.53
N GLU A 790 21.05 14.19 -37.19
CA GLU A 790 20.90 13.97 -38.63
C GLU A 790 21.71 14.97 -39.48
N ARG A 791 22.00 16.16 -38.94
CA ARG A 791 22.82 17.16 -39.65
C ARG A 791 24.31 16.86 -39.62
N GLY A 792 24.75 16.01 -38.69
CA GLY A 792 26.15 15.59 -38.58
C GLY A 792 26.50 14.49 -39.59
N ILE A 793 26.44 13.25 -39.11
CA ILE A 793 26.77 12.05 -39.88
C ILE A 793 25.60 11.52 -40.74
N GLY A 794 24.42 12.17 -40.68
CA GLY A 794 23.24 11.78 -41.45
C GLY A 794 22.29 10.88 -40.68
N TYR A 795 21.42 10.19 -41.43
CA TYR A 795 20.39 9.31 -40.88
C TYR A 795 20.88 7.87 -40.71
N PRO A 796 20.37 7.15 -39.70
CA PRO A 796 20.61 5.72 -39.58
C PRO A 796 20.11 4.94 -40.81
N THR A 797 20.86 3.91 -41.18
CA THR A 797 20.53 2.92 -42.22
C THR A 797 20.38 1.51 -41.66
N THR A 798 20.69 1.34 -40.38
CA THR A 798 20.50 0.12 -39.60
C THR A 798 19.95 0.49 -38.23
N ASP A 799 19.27 -0.46 -37.58
CA ASP A 799 19.14 -0.45 -36.13
C ASP A 799 20.52 -0.58 -35.47
N GLU A 800 20.56 -0.41 -34.15
CA GLU A 800 21.76 -0.74 -33.37
C GLU A 800 21.96 -2.26 -33.35
N LEU A 801 23.01 -2.73 -34.03
CA LEU A 801 23.34 -4.15 -34.17
C LEU A 801 24.56 -4.51 -33.32
N SER A 802 24.64 -5.77 -32.91
CA SER A 802 25.89 -6.34 -32.39
C SER A 802 26.91 -6.48 -33.52
N THR A 803 28.18 -6.19 -33.25
CA THR A 803 29.25 -6.46 -34.20
C THR A 803 29.39 -7.96 -34.47
N PRO A 804 29.84 -8.36 -35.67
CA PRO A 804 30.07 -9.76 -36.03
C PRO A 804 30.97 -10.58 -35.08
N ASP A 805 31.85 -9.97 -34.30
CA ASP A 805 32.66 -10.64 -33.26
C ASP A 805 31.93 -10.82 -31.92
N GLY A 806 30.72 -10.25 -31.77
CA GLY A 806 29.90 -10.30 -30.57
C GLY A 806 30.31 -9.35 -29.43
N VAL A 807 31.30 -8.50 -29.62
CA VAL A 807 31.89 -7.68 -28.54
C VAL A 807 31.28 -6.27 -28.47
N GLY A 808 31.10 -5.63 -29.62
CA GLY A 808 30.67 -4.24 -29.73
C GLY A 808 29.26 -4.07 -30.29
N ARG A 809 28.88 -2.81 -30.45
CA ARG A 809 27.63 -2.37 -31.05
C ARG A 809 27.92 -1.37 -32.16
N TYR A 810 27.07 -1.29 -33.18
CA TYR A 810 27.21 -0.29 -34.21
C TYR A 810 25.87 0.13 -34.84
N ASN A 811 25.89 1.34 -35.40
CA ASN A 811 24.91 1.80 -36.39
C ASN A 811 25.65 2.30 -37.63
N HIS A 812 25.08 2.04 -38.82
CA HIS A 812 25.50 2.68 -40.05
C HIS A 812 24.64 3.89 -40.39
N PHE A 813 25.24 4.90 -41.01
CA PHE A 813 24.60 6.17 -41.31
C PHE A 813 24.82 6.60 -42.76
N LEU A 814 23.91 7.43 -43.27
CA LEU A 814 23.94 8.03 -44.60
C LEU A 814 23.63 9.52 -44.54
N ASN A 815 24.54 10.34 -45.04
CA ASN A 815 24.36 11.79 -45.25
C ASN A 815 24.54 12.11 -46.74
N GLY A 816 23.43 12.19 -47.48
CA GLY A 816 23.49 12.30 -48.94
C GLY A 816 24.20 11.10 -49.57
N GLY A 817 25.32 11.34 -50.26
CA GLY A 817 26.19 10.28 -50.80
C GLY A 817 27.29 9.78 -49.85
N ASN A 818 27.43 10.39 -48.67
CA ASN A 818 28.49 10.06 -47.72
C ASN A 818 28.02 8.99 -46.74
N ILE A 819 28.82 7.94 -46.60
CA ILE A 819 28.56 6.84 -45.68
C ILE A 819 29.30 7.06 -44.36
N GLY A 820 28.67 6.67 -43.26
CA GLY A 820 29.25 6.78 -41.93
C GLY A 820 28.94 5.58 -41.05
N SER A 821 29.66 5.44 -39.95
CA SER A 821 29.35 4.44 -38.91
C SER A 821 29.75 4.97 -37.54
N ILE A 822 28.99 4.59 -36.53
CA ILE A 822 29.38 4.78 -35.12
C ILE A 822 29.50 3.39 -34.51
N TYR A 823 30.66 3.10 -33.92
CA TYR A 823 30.94 1.87 -33.21
C TYR A 823 31.10 2.15 -31.72
N TYR A 824 30.65 1.24 -30.88
CA TYR A 824 30.77 1.32 -29.43
C TYR A 824 31.29 0.01 -28.85
N THR A 825 32.26 0.11 -27.94
CA THR A 825 32.59 -0.94 -26.96
C THR A 825 32.80 -0.30 -25.60
N VAL A 826 32.73 -1.11 -24.53
CA VAL A 826 33.05 -0.64 -23.17
C VAL A 826 34.47 -0.08 -23.08
N ASN A 827 35.43 -0.67 -23.82
CA ASN A 827 36.84 -0.30 -23.72
C ASN A 827 37.22 0.95 -24.52
N THR A 828 36.55 1.19 -25.65
CA THR A 828 36.87 2.32 -26.54
C THR A 828 35.90 3.49 -26.37
N GLY A 829 34.67 3.25 -25.90
CA GLY A 829 33.59 4.22 -26.04
C GLY A 829 33.07 4.29 -27.48
N ALA A 830 32.16 5.25 -27.73
CA ALA A 830 31.48 5.41 -29.00
C ALA A 830 32.24 6.36 -29.94
N HIS A 831 32.60 5.87 -31.12
CA HIS A 831 33.46 6.59 -32.07
C HIS A 831 32.92 6.54 -33.50
N ALA A 832 33.02 7.68 -34.19
CA ALA A 832 32.48 7.85 -35.53
C ALA A 832 33.57 7.82 -36.62
N LEU A 833 33.25 7.18 -37.75
CA LEU A 833 34.06 7.13 -38.97
C LEU A 833 33.21 7.50 -40.18
N TYR A 834 33.82 8.16 -41.16
CA TYR A 834 33.12 8.74 -42.29
C TYR A 834 33.83 8.40 -43.60
N GLY A 835 33.10 8.53 -44.72
CA GLY A 835 33.66 8.61 -46.07
C GLY A 835 34.71 7.54 -46.40
N GLU A 836 35.86 8.00 -46.89
CA GLU A 836 36.94 7.12 -47.38
C GLU A 836 37.59 6.29 -46.28
N ILE A 837 37.71 6.82 -45.04
CA ILE A 837 38.24 6.04 -43.91
C ILE A 837 37.27 4.91 -43.55
N ARG A 838 35.97 5.18 -43.51
CA ARG A 838 34.95 4.13 -43.28
C ARG A 838 34.95 3.09 -44.40
N LYS A 839 35.06 3.50 -45.67
CA LYS A 839 35.17 2.57 -46.81
C LYS A 839 36.40 1.67 -46.67
N LYS A 840 37.54 2.24 -46.26
CA LYS A 840 38.76 1.48 -46.03
C LYS A 840 38.65 0.51 -44.86
N PHE A 841 38.04 0.94 -43.77
CA PHE A 841 37.74 0.09 -42.62
C PHE A 841 36.87 -1.11 -43.03
N ALA A 842 35.82 -0.87 -43.81
CA ALA A 842 34.98 -1.94 -44.37
C ALA A 842 35.75 -2.90 -45.29
N ALA A 843 36.61 -2.38 -46.16
CA ALA A 843 37.44 -3.19 -47.06
C ALA A 843 38.46 -4.08 -46.32
N LEU A 844 38.74 -3.76 -45.06
CA LEU A 844 39.64 -4.50 -44.18
C LEU A 844 38.87 -5.32 -43.13
N ASP A 845 37.64 -5.76 -43.44
CA ASP A 845 36.80 -6.58 -42.56
C ASP A 845 36.48 -5.94 -41.20
N TYR A 846 36.32 -4.61 -41.21
CA TYR A 846 35.89 -3.81 -40.05
C TYR A 846 36.71 -4.12 -38.78
N GLU A 847 36.03 -4.33 -37.65
CA GLU A 847 36.65 -4.55 -36.35
C GLU A 847 37.46 -5.84 -36.28
N ARG A 848 37.19 -6.83 -37.13
CA ARG A 848 37.98 -8.07 -37.17
C ARG A 848 39.36 -7.87 -37.77
N GLY A 849 39.50 -6.93 -38.71
CA GLY A 849 40.80 -6.67 -39.33
C GLY A 849 41.61 -5.57 -38.65
N LEU A 850 40.96 -4.51 -38.13
CA LEU A 850 41.67 -3.39 -37.48
C LEU A 850 41.42 -3.22 -35.98
N GLY A 851 40.43 -3.92 -35.42
CA GLY A 851 39.90 -3.61 -34.09
C GLY A 851 38.90 -2.47 -34.12
N TYR A 852 38.48 -2.07 -32.92
CA TYR A 852 37.52 -0.99 -32.74
C TYR A 852 38.17 0.38 -32.87
N PRO A 853 37.48 1.38 -33.44
CA PRO A 853 37.97 2.75 -33.44
C PRO A 853 38.19 3.23 -32.01
N THR A 854 39.33 3.88 -31.74
CA THR A 854 39.68 4.47 -30.44
C THR A 854 39.69 6.01 -30.48
N THR A 855 39.38 6.56 -31.65
CA THR A 855 39.19 8.00 -31.87
C THR A 855 38.02 8.18 -32.84
N ASP A 856 37.39 9.35 -32.79
CA ASP A 856 36.61 9.81 -33.94
C ASP A 856 37.54 10.07 -35.13
N GLU A 857 36.94 10.30 -36.29
CA GLU A 857 37.69 10.78 -37.45
C GLU A 857 38.14 12.23 -37.24
N LEU A 858 39.41 12.40 -36.91
CA LEU A 858 40.02 13.69 -36.62
C LEU A 858 40.76 14.24 -37.84
N GLY A 859 40.88 15.58 -37.91
CA GLY A 859 41.83 16.22 -38.82
C GLY A 859 43.26 15.99 -38.32
N THR A 860 44.20 15.80 -39.24
CA THR A 860 45.62 15.70 -38.88
C THR A 860 46.14 17.05 -38.38
N PRO A 861 47.12 17.06 -37.46
CA PRO A 861 47.76 18.28 -36.95
C PRO A 861 48.28 19.26 -38.00
N ASP A 862 48.73 18.78 -39.17
CA ASP A 862 49.20 19.62 -40.28
C ASP A 862 48.06 20.23 -41.14
N GLY A 863 46.81 19.87 -40.86
CA GLY A 863 45.61 20.32 -41.56
C GLY A 863 45.41 19.72 -42.97
N ARG A 864 46.23 18.77 -43.42
CA ARG A 864 46.18 18.22 -44.80
C ARG A 864 45.29 16.99 -44.94
N GLY A 865 45.08 16.23 -43.86
CA GLY A 865 44.46 14.91 -43.91
C GLY A 865 43.50 14.64 -42.76
N ARG A 866 43.00 13.41 -42.73
CA ARG A 866 42.15 12.87 -41.66
C ARG A 866 42.63 11.50 -41.22
N TYR A 867 42.30 11.11 -39.99
CA TYR A 867 42.69 9.81 -39.47
C TYR A 867 41.73 9.23 -38.42
N ASN A 868 41.79 7.91 -38.27
CA ASN A 868 41.28 7.18 -37.12
C ASN A 868 42.36 6.23 -36.59
N HIS A 869 42.39 6.05 -35.27
CA HIS A 869 43.16 4.99 -34.61
C HIS A 869 42.25 3.82 -34.21
N PHE A 870 42.82 2.62 -34.13
CA PHE A 870 42.09 1.39 -33.85
C PHE A 870 42.78 0.52 -32.79
N SER A 871 41.98 -0.30 -32.10
CA SER A 871 42.36 -1.01 -30.88
C SER A 871 43.40 -2.12 -31.08
N LEU A 872 43.59 -2.64 -32.30
CA LEU A 872 44.68 -3.58 -32.60
C LEU A 872 46.03 -2.87 -32.87
N GLY A 873 46.13 -1.59 -32.54
CA GLY A 873 47.34 -0.80 -32.76
C GLY A 873 47.53 -0.47 -34.24
N HIS A 874 46.45 -0.14 -34.94
CA HIS A 874 46.43 0.21 -36.35
C HIS A 874 45.88 1.63 -36.54
N SER A 875 46.18 2.25 -37.68
CA SER A 875 45.60 3.54 -38.09
C SER A 875 45.14 3.48 -39.53
N ILE A 876 44.11 4.25 -39.87
CA ILE A 876 43.84 4.64 -41.25
C ILE A 876 44.07 6.14 -41.35
N TYR A 877 44.83 6.56 -42.35
CA TYR A 877 45.02 7.96 -42.73
C TYR A 877 44.51 8.20 -44.13
N TYR A 878 43.93 9.37 -44.36
CA TYR A 878 43.37 9.79 -45.63
C TYR A 878 43.84 11.21 -45.98
N THR A 879 44.25 11.38 -47.25
CA THR A 879 44.32 12.68 -47.92
C THR A 879 43.68 12.57 -49.30
N VAL A 880 43.30 13.70 -49.90
CA VAL A 880 42.80 13.72 -51.28
C VAL A 880 43.87 13.21 -52.27
N ALA A 881 45.15 13.47 -52.01
CA ALA A 881 46.25 13.09 -52.90
C ALA A 881 46.57 11.60 -52.86
N THR A 882 46.53 10.98 -51.68
CA THR A 882 46.96 9.59 -51.50
C THR A 882 45.80 8.60 -51.38
N GLY A 883 44.60 9.03 -50.99
CA GLY A 883 43.50 8.13 -50.63
C GLY A 883 43.66 7.56 -49.21
N ALA A 884 42.76 6.65 -48.81
CA ALA A 884 42.74 6.07 -47.47
C ALA A 884 43.61 4.81 -47.38
N HIS A 885 44.62 4.84 -46.51
CA HIS A 885 45.60 3.75 -46.33
C HIS A 885 45.73 3.35 -44.87
N ALA A 886 45.81 2.04 -44.64
CA ALA A 886 46.01 1.47 -43.32
C ALA A 886 47.50 1.25 -43.03
N VAL A 887 47.95 1.77 -41.89
CA VAL A 887 49.31 1.57 -41.37
C VAL A 887 49.22 0.72 -40.11
N LYS A 888 49.87 -0.44 -40.11
CA LYS A 888 49.67 -1.51 -39.12
C LYS A 888 50.92 -1.76 -38.27
N GLY A 889 50.70 -2.37 -37.11
CA GLY A 889 51.72 -2.96 -36.23
C GLY A 889 52.99 -2.14 -36.04
N GLU A 890 54.14 -2.77 -36.28
CA GLU A 890 55.47 -2.20 -36.06
C GLU A 890 55.81 -1.06 -37.05
N ILE A 891 55.28 -1.12 -38.27
CA ILE A 891 55.44 -0.02 -39.24
C ILE A 891 54.77 1.25 -38.71
N ARG A 892 53.54 1.13 -38.20
CA ARG A 892 52.82 2.25 -37.57
C ARG A 892 53.58 2.79 -36.37
N LYS A 893 54.11 1.91 -35.50
CA LYS A 893 54.89 2.32 -34.31
C LYS A 893 56.15 3.10 -34.72
N ARG A 894 56.85 2.66 -35.77
CA ARG A 894 58.03 3.38 -36.27
C ARG A 894 57.64 4.74 -36.82
N TRP A 895 56.60 4.81 -37.65
CA TRP A 895 56.13 6.07 -38.20
C TRP A 895 55.66 7.04 -37.11
N ALA A 896 54.96 6.54 -36.09
CA ALA A 896 54.56 7.29 -34.90
C ALA A 896 55.78 7.92 -34.19
N ALA A 897 56.83 7.12 -33.98
CA ALA A 897 58.06 7.58 -33.32
C ALA A 897 58.82 8.65 -34.12
N LEU A 898 58.58 8.74 -35.43
CA LEU A 898 59.14 9.78 -36.30
C LEU A 898 58.30 11.08 -36.32
N GLY A 899 57.14 11.10 -35.66
CA GLY A 899 56.23 12.24 -35.65
C GLY A 899 55.08 12.15 -36.67
N TRP A 900 54.68 10.93 -37.06
CA TRP A 900 53.52 10.69 -37.93
C TRP A 900 53.61 11.45 -39.27
N GLU A 901 52.52 12.09 -39.71
CA GLU A 901 52.45 12.88 -40.93
C GLU A 901 53.35 14.13 -40.93
N ASN A 902 53.79 14.59 -39.76
CA ASN A 902 54.79 15.66 -39.63
C ASN A 902 56.23 15.17 -39.81
N SER A 903 56.45 13.85 -39.87
CA SER A 903 57.75 13.29 -40.18
C SER A 903 58.16 13.57 -41.62
N TYR A 904 59.44 13.36 -41.94
CA TYR A 904 59.95 13.46 -43.32
C TYR A 904 59.29 12.46 -44.29
N LEU A 905 58.60 11.43 -43.77
CA LEU A 905 57.88 10.46 -44.59
C LEU A 905 56.51 11.00 -45.05
N HIS A 906 55.93 11.96 -44.34
CA HIS A 906 54.57 12.47 -44.58
C HIS A 906 53.51 11.36 -44.60
N TYR A 907 52.57 11.37 -45.56
CA TYR A 907 51.41 10.49 -45.57
C TYR A 907 51.69 9.12 -46.21
N PRO A 908 50.98 8.05 -45.78
CA PRO A 908 51.02 6.76 -46.46
C PRO A 908 50.42 6.86 -47.88
N LYS A 909 51.07 6.20 -48.85
CA LYS A 909 50.64 6.00 -50.24
C LYS A 909 50.14 4.59 -50.53
N THR A 910 50.45 3.63 -49.66
CA THR A 910 50.01 2.25 -49.77
C THR A 910 49.57 1.74 -48.41
N ASP A 911 48.70 0.71 -48.42
CA ASP A 911 48.61 -0.19 -47.29
C ASP A 911 49.95 -0.91 -47.07
N GLU A 912 50.06 -1.62 -45.95
CA GLU A 912 51.10 -2.62 -45.76
C GLU A 912 50.96 -3.75 -46.80
N TYR A 913 52.02 -4.00 -47.56
CA TYR A 913 52.14 -5.11 -48.52
C TYR A 913 53.43 -5.88 -48.28
N VAL A 914 53.50 -7.12 -48.77
CA VAL A 914 54.66 -8.00 -48.58
C VAL A 914 55.41 -8.18 -49.88
N VAL A 915 56.72 -7.93 -49.86
CA VAL A 915 57.64 -8.23 -50.97
C VAL A 915 58.81 -9.04 -50.44
N ASN A 916 59.04 -10.22 -51.02
CA ASN A 916 60.14 -11.13 -50.63
C ASN A 916 60.21 -11.43 -49.11
N GLY A 917 59.05 -11.57 -48.46
CA GLY A 917 58.96 -11.83 -47.01
C GLY A 917 59.19 -10.62 -46.12
N VAL A 918 59.30 -9.41 -46.69
CA VAL A 918 59.43 -8.14 -45.97
C VAL A 918 58.11 -7.39 -46.06
N TYR A 919 57.53 -7.03 -44.92
CA TYR A 919 56.37 -6.14 -44.85
C TYR A 919 56.82 -4.73 -45.16
N ARG A 920 56.04 -3.98 -45.95
CA ARG A 920 56.41 -2.63 -46.38
C ARG A 920 55.18 -1.74 -46.52
N SER A 921 55.31 -0.48 -46.11
CA SER A 921 54.39 0.59 -46.47
C SER A 921 55.18 1.74 -47.08
N ASP A 922 54.67 2.25 -48.21
CA ASP A 922 55.22 3.41 -48.88
C ASP A 922 54.53 4.68 -48.40
N PHE A 923 55.31 5.74 -48.24
CA PHE A 923 54.88 7.07 -47.83
C PHE A 923 55.30 8.11 -48.88
N GLU A 924 54.81 9.34 -48.81
CA GLU A 924 55.14 10.38 -49.79
C GLU A 924 56.65 10.63 -49.86
N GLY A 925 57.33 10.70 -48.70
CA GLY A 925 58.77 10.99 -48.58
C GLY A 925 59.72 9.79 -48.47
N GLY A 926 59.20 8.56 -48.37
CA GLY A 926 60.02 7.36 -48.29
C GLY A 926 59.20 6.08 -48.07
N TYR A 927 59.79 5.08 -47.46
CA TYR A 927 59.09 3.83 -47.10
C TYR A 927 59.58 3.29 -45.75
N ILE A 928 58.75 2.46 -45.12
CA ILE A 928 59.13 1.69 -43.92
C ILE A 928 58.98 0.21 -44.25
N THR A 929 60.01 -0.57 -43.93
CA THR A 929 60.00 -2.04 -44.00
C THR A 929 60.02 -2.67 -42.62
N PHE A 930 59.38 -3.82 -42.44
CA PHE A 930 59.40 -4.62 -41.23
C PHE A 930 59.70 -6.09 -41.51
N THR A 931 60.58 -6.66 -40.69
CA THR A 931 60.78 -8.12 -40.57
C THR A 931 60.85 -8.51 -39.10
N LEU A 932 60.48 -9.74 -38.75
CA LEU A 932 60.56 -10.23 -37.37
C LEU A 932 61.99 -10.18 -36.82
N ALA A 933 63.01 -10.42 -37.65
CA ALA A 933 64.41 -10.43 -37.23
C ALA A 933 65.04 -9.01 -37.17
N GLY A 934 64.62 -8.10 -38.06
CA GLY A 934 65.24 -6.79 -38.24
C GLY A 934 64.47 -5.60 -37.66
N GLY A 935 63.25 -5.82 -37.16
CA GLY A 935 62.38 -4.73 -36.72
C GLY A 935 61.92 -3.82 -37.87
N ALA A 936 61.35 -2.67 -37.52
CA ALA A 936 60.86 -1.69 -38.49
C ALA A 936 61.94 -0.64 -38.82
N VAL A 937 62.27 -0.48 -40.10
CA VAL A 937 63.32 0.42 -40.61
C VAL A 937 62.74 1.34 -41.68
N ASP A 938 62.91 2.65 -41.48
CA ASP A 938 62.53 3.72 -42.41
C ASP A 938 63.67 4.12 -43.36
N ARG A 939 63.33 4.49 -44.60
CA ARG A 939 64.25 4.96 -45.63
C ARG A 939 63.59 6.08 -46.46
N PRO A 940 64.30 7.17 -46.81
CA PRO A 940 63.82 8.12 -47.81
C PRO A 940 63.84 7.48 -49.21
N TRP A 941 63.10 8.09 -50.15
CA TRP A 941 63.13 7.72 -51.58
C TRP A 941 64.50 7.93 -52.22
#